data_AF-M0HD25-F1
#
_entry.id   AF-M0HD25-F1
#
_cell.length_a   1.000
_cell.length_b   1.000
_cell.length_c   1.000
_cell.angle_alpha   90.00
_cell.angle_beta   90.00
_cell.angle_gamma   90.00
#
_symmetry.space_group_name_H-M   'P 1'
#
loop_
_entity.id
_entity.type
_entity.pdbx_description
1 polymer ?
#
loop_
_entity_poly.entity_id
_entity_poly.type
_entity_poly.pdbx_seq_one_letter_code
_entity_poly.pdbx_strand_id
1 'polypeptide(L)'
;MSNAELSADELVLPVKRTEGDTLAERMTGNAYDNILPARYLRKNADGDLTETQEDLFPRVAKNIALAEAVFEADQRDIEITVTPDLLKPDHPRRDELAAEVFGKGVSADDTDAETTLSVYNVNKFSYDTLVPELPEDVREAVVDKRETFQDMMEQLSFMPNSPTLMNAGDELQQLSACFVDSPGDDITDIHQTAKEAAEVFQSGGGMGYAFWKLRPYGDAVGSTGGIASGPITFMRTFDQMCETIAQGGARRGAQMGVMRVSHPDVIQFLHAKNKDVSLAHTLRLNDPDDFTHTKFADALEEARELIDEDGRVPKHLRNAVEGHLSNFNISVGVTDEFMEALYNDEEFVFTNPRTEEPHVATPQTKEIYEMFDLGHHVEVGEVLSIPAAELWEQIIDGAWENGEPGVVYLERANKQHSFDVEKHPDHRILATNPCGEQPLEEYEACNLGHINLSTLVDMDAPDWRVWYDAHGDEYDDISDAIDAFLGDAIDWEEFDHRIEYGTRFLENVVTMSDFPVEKIEQKVRELRKIGLGIMGLAQLYIQLGVRYGSDEGNEMARQLMTHINHQSKWASHELAEERGPFEAWDDSKYANPTEYREWFEHHTGESADDWEDGFPIRNHNTTTIAPTGTTSMVSNTTGGCEPIYNVAYYKNVSDDVQGDEMLVEFDDYFLRVLEANDIDVEEVKLEAQEQMAANEFDGVEGLSTVPDAIGELFVVTSDLTGLEHAGVQCALQKGVDSAISKTCNFPNSASKEDMDEVYRYIYNHGGKGVTVYRDGTRSKQVLTTRAKNTEFSDDEEAAEAIVSQIRDVFGDVDAFLESEEVSDLIGDELELAFADSPSEVGKKRPRPDVLYGVTQRIDTGYGKLYVNINEDEEGEPFELFANIGNSGGFTASFTEALAKTVSTALRSGVDPEEIADELKGIRSPKVAWDKGEQINSIPDAMGTAMRRYLDGDIDKGYPRQKNLTEVEAEAAETSNTDGGVAIDAGDANGADVQADATADLLAAGESPECPECGEMSLYYSEGCKTCQNCGWSEC
;
A
#
# COMPACT_ATOMS: atom_id res chain seq x y z
N MET A 1 2.51 -49.27 -8.77
CA MET A 1 1.59 -49.94 -7.82
C MET A 1 1.95 -49.42 -6.44
N SER A 2 1.72 -48.12 -6.24
CA SER A 2 1.62 -47.45 -4.94
C SER A 2 0.14 -47.54 -4.52
N ASN A 3 -0.12 -47.65 -3.22
CA ASN A 3 -1.43 -47.96 -2.65
C ASN A 3 -2.40 -46.78 -2.82
N ALA A 4 -3.53 -47.02 -3.47
CA ALA A 4 -4.52 -45.99 -3.79
C ALA A 4 -5.62 -45.80 -2.71
N GLU A 5 -5.47 -46.33 -1.49
CA GLU A 5 -6.43 -46.04 -0.41
C GLU A 5 -5.70 -46.08 0.94
N LEU A 6 -4.97 -45.01 1.29
CA LEU A 6 -4.53 -44.76 2.68
C LEU A 6 -5.77 -44.30 3.46
N SER A 7 -6.10 -45.00 4.55
CA SER A 7 -7.18 -44.63 5.46
C SER A 7 -6.72 -43.61 6.50
N ALA A 8 -7.64 -42.87 7.12
CA ALA A 8 -7.31 -41.85 8.12
C ALA A 8 -6.53 -42.45 9.34
N ASP A 9 -6.79 -43.70 9.72
CA ASP A 9 -6.08 -44.40 10.80
C ASP A 9 -4.67 -44.89 10.42
N GLU A 10 -4.34 -44.88 9.12
CA GLU A 10 -3.02 -45.22 8.59
C GLU A 10 -2.19 -43.97 8.24
N LEU A 11 -2.81 -42.78 8.27
CA LEU A 11 -2.19 -41.52 7.88
C LEU A 11 -1.28 -40.98 8.99
N VAL A 12 -0.09 -40.51 8.60
CA VAL A 12 0.82 -39.77 9.46
C VAL A 12 0.76 -38.29 9.11
N LEU A 13 0.29 -37.46 10.05
CA LEU A 13 0.32 -36.01 9.96
C LEU A 13 1.49 -35.50 10.81
N PRO A 14 2.66 -35.19 10.22
CA PRO A 14 3.83 -34.81 10.99
C PRO A 14 3.61 -33.47 11.69
N VAL A 15 3.71 -33.48 13.02
CA VAL A 15 3.64 -32.27 13.83
C VAL A 15 4.74 -31.30 13.42
N LYS A 16 4.35 -30.08 13.06
CA LYS A 16 5.27 -29.05 12.58
C LYS A 16 5.93 -28.36 13.77
N ARG A 17 7.27 -28.28 13.71
CA ARG A 17 8.12 -27.52 14.62
C ARG A 17 9.22 -26.79 13.85
N THR A 18 9.75 -25.76 14.47
CA THR A 18 10.94 -25.01 14.03
C THR A 18 12.18 -25.61 14.65
N GLU A 19 12.59 -26.76 14.14
CA GLU A 19 13.81 -27.43 14.59
C GLU A 19 15.04 -26.83 13.88
N GLY A 20 16.15 -26.65 14.59
CA GLY A 20 17.37 -26.05 14.05
C GLY A 20 18.08 -25.17 15.07
N ASP A 21 19.40 -25.08 14.97
CA ASP A 21 20.23 -24.27 15.87
C ASP A 21 20.35 -22.81 15.38
N THR A 22 19.95 -22.54 14.12
CA THR A 22 20.07 -21.22 13.46
C THR A 22 18.76 -20.79 12.79
N LEU A 23 18.59 -19.48 12.52
CA LEU A 23 17.43 -18.99 11.78
C LEU A 23 17.39 -19.55 10.35
N ALA A 24 18.54 -19.70 9.72
CA ALA A 24 18.66 -20.29 8.39
C ALA A 24 18.09 -21.72 8.30
N GLU A 25 18.14 -22.49 9.39
CA GLU A 25 17.57 -23.84 9.46
C GLU A 25 16.07 -23.84 9.76
N ARG A 26 15.56 -22.82 10.46
CA ARG A 26 14.15 -22.72 10.86
C ARG A 26 13.26 -22.05 9.80
N MET A 27 13.83 -21.17 8.98
CA MET A 27 13.12 -20.39 7.96
C MET A 27 13.23 -21.02 6.57
N THR A 28 12.30 -20.66 5.67
CA THR A 28 12.46 -21.02 4.24
C THR A 28 13.60 -20.20 3.62
N GLY A 29 14.29 -20.75 2.62
CA GLY A 29 15.34 -20.02 1.88
C GLY A 29 14.82 -18.71 1.27
N ASN A 30 13.57 -18.70 0.78
CA ASN A 30 12.96 -17.47 0.28
C ASN A 30 12.79 -16.41 1.39
N ALA A 31 12.37 -16.82 2.58
CA ALA A 31 12.24 -15.89 3.70
C ALA A 31 13.62 -15.35 4.13
N TYR A 32 14.60 -16.24 4.34
CA TYR A 32 15.92 -15.92 4.86
C TYR A 32 16.81 -15.15 3.86
N ASP A 33 16.85 -15.57 2.60
CA ASP A 33 17.75 -15.01 1.59
C ASP A 33 17.14 -13.84 0.82
N ASN A 34 15.81 -13.78 0.66
CA ASN A 34 15.16 -12.76 -0.16
C ASN A 34 14.31 -11.78 0.65
N ILE A 35 13.35 -12.27 1.44
CA ILE A 35 12.39 -11.40 2.12
C ILE A 35 13.06 -10.56 3.22
N LEU A 36 13.85 -11.19 4.10
CA LEU A 36 14.54 -10.45 5.17
C LEU A 36 15.44 -9.35 4.60
N PRO A 37 16.38 -9.62 3.67
CA PRO A 37 17.29 -8.59 3.16
C PRO A 37 16.60 -7.52 2.31
N ALA A 38 15.53 -7.89 1.59
CA ALA A 38 14.79 -6.92 0.79
C ALA A 38 14.02 -5.92 1.65
N ARG A 39 13.43 -6.37 2.77
CA ARG A 39 12.39 -5.62 3.50
C ARG A 39 12.72 -5.24 4.95
N TYR A 40 13.46 -6.05 5.68
CA TYR A 40 13.54 -5.95 7.15
C TYR A 40 14.93 -5.62 7.70
N LEU A 41 15.98 -5.97 6.95
CA LEU A 41 17.36 -5.70 7.37
C LEU A 41 17.74 -4.24 7.09
N ARG A 42 18.45 -3.64 8.04
CA ARG A 42 18.95 -2.26 7.92
C ARG A 42 19.91 -2.09 6.75
N LYS A 43 19.82 -0.93 6.11
CA LYS A 43 20.67 -0.50 5.01
C LYS A 43 21.34 0.83 5.35
N ASN A 44 22.58 1.03 4.90
CA ASN A 44 23.25 2.32 4.99
C ASN A 44 22.73 3.29 3.92
N ALA A 45 23.27 4.50 3.88
CA ALA A 45 22.91 5.53 2.90
C ALA A 45 23.23 5.14 1.43
N ASP A 46 24.14 4.19 1.22
CA ASP A 46 24.50 3.67 -0.10
C ASP A 46 23.59 2.49 -0.52
N GLY A 47 22.68 2.05 0.35
CA GLY A 47 21.76 0.93 0.13
C GLY A 47 22.33 -0.44 0.50
N ASP A 48 23.56 -0.51 1.02
CA ASP A 48 24.19 -1.76 1.45
C ASP A 48 23.66 -2.21 2.82
N LEU A 49 23.46 -3.51 2.98
CA LEU A 49 23.03 -4.12 4.24
C LEU A 49 24.08 -3.89 5.35
N THR A 50 23.63 -3.37 6.49
CA THR A 50 24.43 -3.19 7.71
C THR A 50 24.07 -4.17 8.82
N GLU A 51 23.04 -4.97 8.59
CA GLU A 51 22.48 -5.96 9.49
C GLU A 51 22.42 -7.32 8.80
N THR A 52 22.68 -8.40 9.54
CA THR A 52 22.51 -9.77 9.05
C THR A 52 21.16 -10.34 9.48
N GLN A 53 20.72 -11.43 8.87
CA GLN A 53 19.48 -12.12 9.23
C GLN A 53 19.42 -12.47 10.73
N GLU A 54 20.54 -12.91 11.30
CA GLU A 54 20.67 -13.30 12.71
C GLU A 54 20.61 -12.11 13.68
N ASP A 55 20.77 -10.88 13.19
CA ASP A 55 20.72 -9.67 14.04
C ASP A 55 19.31 -9.09 14.19
N LEU A 56 18.38 -9.45 13.29
CA LEU A 56 17.02 -8.87 13.22
C LEU A 56 16.23 -9.04 14.53
N PHE A 57 16.05 -10.28 14.99
CA PHE A 57 15.25 -10.54 16.18
C PHE A 57 15.94 -10.09 17.47
N PRO A 58 17.28 -10.25 17.65
CA PRO A 58 17.99 -9.62 18.76
C PRO A 58 17.79 -8.10 18.81
N ARG A 59 17.84 -7.40 17.67
CA ARG A 59 17.56 -5.95 17.62
C ARG A 59 16.16 -5.64 18.10
N VAL A 60 15.15 -6.31 17.55
CA VAL A 60 13.75 -6.09 17.89
C VAL A 60 13.52 -6.37 19.37
N ALA A 61 13.96 -7.51 19.88
CA ALA A 61 13.81 -7.91 21.28
C ALA A 61 14.49 -6.94 22.25
N LYS A 62 15.73 -6.52 21.95
CA LYS A 62 16.43 -5.49 22.74
C LYS A 62 15.65 -4.19 22.82
N ASN A 63 15.15 -3.68 21.69
CA ASN A 63 14.40 -2.44 21.67
C ASN A 63 13.10 -2.56 22.48
N ILE A 64 12.30 -3.61 22.24
CA ILE A 64 11.00 -3.76 22.90
C ILE A 64 11.15 -4.01 24.41
N ALA A 65 12.13 -4.80 24.84
CA ALA A 65 12.38 -5.08 26.25
C ALA A 65 12.83 -3.85 27.07
N LEU A 66 13.30 -2.76 26.42
CA LEU A 66 13.67 -1.54 27.14
C LEU A 66 12.52 -0.92 27.94
N ALA A 67 11.28 -1.10 27.49
CA ALA A 67 10.10 -0.61 28.22
C ALA A 67 10.05 -1.16 29.66
N GLU A 68 10.52 -2.40 29.86
CA GLU A 68 10.58 -3.04 31.17
C GLU A 68 11.47 -2.28 32.15
N ALA A 69 12.49 -1.56 31.68
CA ALA A 69 13.38 -0.81 32.55
C ALA A 69 12.62 0.27 33.35
N VAL A 70 11.58 0.85 32.77
CA VAL A 70 10.72 1.83 33.43
C VAL A 70 9.80 1.13 34.42
N PHE A 71 9.03 0.14 33.96
CA PHE A 71 8.00 -0.49 34.77
C PHE A 71 8.59 -1.30 35.95
N GLU A 72 9.70 -2.01 35.75
CA GLU A 72 10.37 -2.77 36.81
C GLU A 72 10.99 -1.84 37.86
N ALA A 73 11.45 -0.65 37.45
CA ALA A 73 11.96 0.36 38.37
C ALA A 73 10.83 1.00 39.19
N ASP A 74 9.72 1.36 38.53
CA ASP A 74 8.53 1.91 39.18
C ASP A 74 7.95 0.95 40.23
N GLN A 75 7.83 -0.34 39.89
CA GLN A 75 7.37 -1.38 40.83
C GLN A 75 8.26 -1.52 42.08
N ARG A 76 9.54 -1.19 41.95
CA ARG A 76 10.53 -1.28 43.04
C ARG A 76 10.75 0.06 43.75
N ASP A 77 10.03 1.12 43.37
CA ASP A 77 10.24 2.49 43.87
C ASP A 77 11.69 2.96 43.67
N ILE A 78 12.24 2.67 42.48
CA ILE A 78 13.61 3.04 42.08
C ILE A 78 13.55 4.13 41.01
N GLU A 79 14.17 5.28 41.30
CA GLU A 79 14.38 6.33 40.30
C GLU A 79 15.66 6.04 39.50
N ILE A 80 15.54 5.93 38.16
CA ILE A 80 16.68 5.78 37.26
C ILE A 80 17.00 7.15 36.65
N THR A 81 18.20 7.66 36.93
CA THR A 81 18.75 8.85 36.29
C THR A 81 19.46 8.46 34.99
N VAL A 82 19.19 9.19 33.92
CA VAL A 82 19.81 9.00 32.60
C VAL A 82 20.50 10.29 32.14
N THR A 83 21.48 10.13 31.25
CA THR A 83 22.33 11.19 30.70
C THR A 83 22.40 11.11 29.17
N PRO A 84 22.76 12.20 28.45
CA PRO A 84 22.77 12.22 26.98
C PRO A 84 23.67 11.18 26.31
N ASP A 85 24.72 10.69 26.97
CA ASP A 85 25.59 9.63 26.44
C ASP A 85 24.87 8.28 26.29
N LEU A 86 23.77 8.06 27.03
CA LEU A 86 22.96 6.85 26.94
C LEU A 86 21.99 6.86 25.75
N LEU A 87 21.76 8.01 25.10
CA LEU A 87 20.92 8.09 23.90
C LEU A 87 21.47 7.21 22.80
N LYS A 88 20.58 6.73 21.91
CA LYS A 88 20.93 5.92 20.73
C LYS A 88 22.19 6.48 20.03
N PRO A 89 23.32 5.73 20.02
CA PRO A 89 24.61 6.27 19.61
C PRO A 89 24.64 6.64 18.13
N ASP A 90 23.95 5.86 17.29
CA ASP A 90 23.94 6.02 15.82
C ASP A 90 22.76 6.85 15.31
N HIS A 91 22.02 7.53 16.19
CA HIS A 91 20.86 8.34 15.77
C HIS A 91 21.34 9.57 14.98
N PRO A 92 20.87 9.81 13.74
CA PRO A 92 21.39 10.88 12.89
C PRO A 92 21.09 12.28 13.44
N ARG A 93 20.00 12.44 14.20
CA ARG A 93 19.58 13.69 14.86
C ARG A 93 19.83 13.67 16.38
N ARG A 94 20.96 13.10 16.83
CA ARG A 94 21.25 12.87 18.26
C ARG A 94 21.20 14.13 19.14
N ASP A 95 21.65 15.27 18.62
CA ASP A 95 21.58 16.55 19.35
C ASP A 95 20.14 17.05 19.51
N GLU A 96 19.27 16.80 18.52
CA GLU A 96 17.87 17.16 18.61
C GLU A 96 17.14 16.26 19.60
N LEU A 97 17.49 14.96 19.60
CA LEU A 97 17.04 13.99 20.58
C LEU A 97 17.46 14.37 22.01
N ALA A 98 18.70 14.85 22.18
CA ALA A 98 19.17 15.35 23.46
C ALA A 98 18.38 16.58 23.91
N ALA A 99 18.09 17.51 23.01
CA ALA A 99 17.28 18.68 23.31
C ALA A 99 15.82 18.33 23.64
N GLU A 100 15.27 17.28 23.02
CA GLU A 100 13.93 16.74 23.29
C GLU A 100 13.85 16.13 24.70
N VAL A 101 14.81 15.27 25.06
CA VAL A 101 14.78 14.50 26.32
C VAL A 101 15.26 15.31 27.52
N PHE A 102 16.33 16.10 27.36
CA PHE A 102 17.01 16.81 28.45
C PHE A 102 16.71 18.32 28.47
N GLY A 103 16.01 18.81 27.45
CA GLY A 103 15.55 20.19 27.36
C GLY A 103 16.31 21.04 26.34
N LYS A 104 15.65 22.11 25.90
CA LYS A 104 16.12 22.95 24.79
C LYS A 104 17.52 23.50 25.02
N GLY A 105 18.44 23.16 24.12
CA GLY A 105 19.82 23.64 24.10
C GLY A 105 20.86 22.68 24.68
N VAL A 106 20.43 21.51 25.17
CA VAL A 106 21.31 20.40 25.53
C VAL A 106 21.74 19.66 24.25
N SER A 107 23.02 19.34 24.12
CA SER A 107 23.57 18.52 23.02
C SER A 107 23.92 17.12 23.53
N ALA A 108 24.16 16.19 22.62
CA ALA A 108 24.47 14.81 22.98
C ALA A 108 25.82 14.63 23.71
N ASP A 109 26.66 15.67 23.70
CA ASP A 109 27.96 15.76 24.38
C ASP A 109 27.88 16.43 25.78
N ASP A 110 26.71 16.92 26.19
CA ASP A 110 26.54 17.62 27.46
C ASP A 110 26.40 16.64 28.64
N THR A 111 27.54 16.23 29.19
CA THR A 111 27.59 15.22 30.27
C THR A 111 27.07 15.70 31.62
N ASP A 112 26.76 16.99 31.78
CA ASP A 112 26.23 17.54 33.03
C ASP A 112 24.68 17.56 33.04
N ALA A 113 24.03 17.23 31.91
CA ALA A 113 22.59 17.15 31.80
C ALA A 113 22.07 15.77 32.25
N GLU A 114 21.02 15.77 33.07
CA GLU A 114 20.41 14.56 33.63
C GLU A 114 18.88 14.70 33.63
N THR A 115 18.18 13.59 33.45
CA THR A 115 16.73 13.49 33.65
C THR A 115 16.35 12.12 34.19
N THR A 116 15.08 11.93 34.58
CA THR A 116 14.55 10.64 35.02
C THR A 116 14.09 9.82 33.82
N LEU A 117 14.43 8.53 33.79
CA LEU A 117 13.88 7.59 32.80
C LEU A 117 12.37 7.44 33.01
N SER A 118 11.59 7.47 31.94
CA SER A 118 10.13 7.38 31.99
C SER A 118 9.56 6.74 30.73
N VAL A 119 8.27 6.41 30.76
CA VAL A 119 7.50 5.95 29.59
C VAL A 119 7.44 6.97 28.44
N TYR A 120 7.90 8.21 28.65
CA TYR A 120 7.92 9.26 27.63
C TYR A 120 9.26 9.37 26.90
N ASN A 121 10.35 8.85 27.46
CA ASN A 121 11.69 9.03 26.91
C ASN A 121 12.47 7.72 26.71
N VAL A 122 12.00 6.59 27.26
CA VAL A 122 12.70 5.30 27.20
C VAL A 122 13.04 4.88 25.76
N ASN A 123 12.16 5.18 24.81
CA ASN A 123 12.32 4.84 23.40
C ASN A 123 13.42 5.62 22.66
N LYS A 124 13.99 6.65 23.31
CA LYS A 124 15.11 7.48 22.80
C LYS A 124 16.48 6.92 23.21
N PHE A 125 16.53 5.96 24.14
CA PHE A 125 17.75 5.33 24.61
C PHE A 125 18.04 4.03 23.85
N SER A 126 19.28 3.53 23.96
CA SER A 126 19.68 2.23 23.41
C SER A 126 19.79 1.18 24.51
N TYR A 127 19.41 -0.06 24.19
CA TYR A 127 19.56 -1.19 25.09
C TYR A 127 21.02 -1.36 25.53
N ASP A 128 21.93 -1.28 24.56
CA ASP A 128 23.35 -1.57 24.79
C ASP A 128 24.06 -0.49 25.64
N THR A 129 23.48 0.70 25.75
CA THR A 129 23.99 1.80 26.59
C THR A 129 23.27 1.88 27.93
N LEU A 130 21.94 1.75 27.95
CA LEU A 130 21.13 1.94 29.16
C LEU A 130 21.19 0.73 30.10
N VAL A 131 21.00 -0.48 29.56
CA VAL A 131 20.84 -1.71 30.38
C VAL A 131 22.05 -2.01 31.27
N PRO A 132 23.31 -1.80 30.84
CA PRO A 132 24.46 -1.96 31.72
C PRO A 132 24.46 -1.06 32.97
N GLU A 133 23.86 0.13 32.87
CA GLU A 133 23.80 1.13 33.94
C GLU A 133 22.61 0.92 34.90
N LEU A 134 21.70 0.01 34.57
CA LEU A 134 20.54 -0.31 35.39
C LEU A 134 20.95 -1.03 36.70
N PRO A 135 20.19 -0.82 37.79
CA PRO A 135 20.28 -1.65 39.00
C PRO A 135 20.14 -3.13 38.69
N GLU A 136 20.86 -4.01 39.41
CA GLU A 136 20.92 -5.46 39.13
C GLU A 136 19.53 -6.09 38.92
N ASP A 137 18.62 -5.90 39.88
CA ASP A 137 17.30 -6.55 39.85
C ASP A 137 16.44 -6.07 38.67
N VAL A 138 16.59 -4.80 38.25
CA VAL A 138 15.90 -4.23 37.07
C VAL A 138 16.55 -4.76 35.80
N ARG A 139 17.88 -4.80 35.77
CA ARG A 139 18.65 -5.31 34.62
C ARG A 139 18.35 -6.78 34.35
N GLU A 140 18.32 -7.62 35.38
CA GLU A 140 17.99 -9.05 35.25
C GLU A 140 16.59 -9.23 34.67
N ALA A 141 15.60 -8.46 35.14
CA ALA A 141 14.25 -8.49 34.60
C ALA A 141 14.20 -8.07 33.12
N VAL A 142 14.85 -6.98 32.73
CA VAL A 142 14.91 -6.53 31.33
C VAL A 142 15.57 -7.58 30.42
N VAL A 143 16.65 -8.22 30.89
CA VAL A 143 17.35 -9.28 30.15
C VAL A 143 16.46 -10.50 29.97
N ASP A 144 15.75 -10.93 31.01
CA ASP A 144 14.83 -12.06 30.98
C ASP A 144 13.69 -11.85 29.95
N LYS A 145 13.08 -10.66 29.93
CA LYS A 145 12.05 -10.31 28.94
C LYS A 145 12.63 -10.24 27.53
N ARG A 146 13.84 -9.70 27.36
CA ARG A 146 14.54 -9.70 26.06
C ARG A 146 14.75 -11.12 25.55
N GLU A 147 15.23 -12.04 26.40
CA GLU A 147 15.45 -13.45 26.04
C GLU A 147 14.14 -14.09 25.61
N THR A 148 13.08 -13.93 26.40
CA THR A 148 11.76 -14.47 26.05
C THR A 148 11.25 -13.96 24.70
N PHE A 149 11.29 -12.64 24.46
CA PHE A 149 10.83 -12.06 23.19
C PHE A 149 11.69 -12.50 22.00
N GLN A 150 13.00 -12.58 22.19
CA GLN A 150 13.91 -13.05 21.16
C GLN A 150 13.61 -14.52 20.81
N ASP A 151 13.50 -15.37 21.83
CA ASP A 151 13.25 -16.80 21.66
C ASP A 151 11.92 -17.05 20.92
N MET A 152 10.84 -16.35 21.29
CA MET A 152 9.54 -16.50 20.60
C MET A 152 9.63 -16.15 19.10
N MET A 153 10.35 -15.08 18.74
CA MET A 153 10.54 -14.71 17.33
C MET A 153 11.49 -15.68 16.60
N GLU A 154 12.58 -16.11 17.24
CA GLU A 154 13.53 -17.07 16.64
C GLU A 154 12.96 -18.48 16.48
N GLN A 155 11.99 -18.86 17.32
CA GLN A 155 11.20 -20.09 17.17
C GLN A 155 10.00 -19.90 16.24
N LEU A 156 9.84 -18.73 15.62
CA LEU A 156 8.69 -18.39 14.76
C LEU A 156 7.34 -18.70 15.42
N SER A 157 7.28 -18.71 16.76
CA SER A 157 6.08 -19.01 17.55
C SER A 157 5.19 -17.77 17.69
N PHE A 158 5.82 -16.60 17.63
CA PHE A 158 5.18 -15.30 17.56
C PHE A 158 5.93 -14.39 16.59
N MET A 159 5.20 -13.59 15.82
CA MET A 159 5.78 -12.61 14.92
C MET A 159 5.05 -11.27 15.05
N PRO A 160 5.74 -10.16 15.35
CA PRO A 160 5.13 -8.84 15.32
C PRO A 160 4.87 -8.39 13.88
N ASN A 161 4.12 -7.32 13.71
CA ASN A 161 3.87 -6.73 12.39
C ASN A 161 5.16 -6.24 11.70
N SER A 162 5.05 -6.02 10.38
CA SER A 162 6.17 -5.55 9.57
C SER A 162 6.81 -4.24 10.07
N PRO A 163 6.05 -3.18 10.45
CA PRO A 163 6.65 -1.96 10.98
C PRO A 163 7.49 -2.18 12.23
N THR A 164 7.09 -3.06 13.15
CA THR A 164 7.91 -3.39 14.32
C THR A 164 9.24 -4.03 13.90
N LEU A 165 9.22 -5.00 12.98
CA LEU A 165 10.44 -5.64 12.47
C LEU A 165 11.37 -4.63 11.77
N MET A 166 10.80 -3.73 10.98
CA MET A 166 11.55 -2.71 10.23
C MET A 166 12.15 -1.63 11.15
N ASN A 167 11.34 -1.06 12.03
CA ASN A 167 11.65 0.22 12.67
C ASN A 167 12.12 0.09 14.13
N ALA A 168 11.99 -1.09 14.77
CA ALA A 168 12.41 -1.26 16.16
C ALA A 168 13.91 -0.96 16.32
N GLY A 169 14.19 0.01 17.20
CA GLY A 169 15.53 0.48 17.52
C GLY A 169 16.13 1.45 16.49
N ASP A 170 15.38 1.82 15.44
CA ASP A 170 15.82 2.75 14.40
C ASP A 170 15.48 4.22 14.76
N GLU A 171 15.65 5.15 13.82
CA GLU A 171 15.28 6.57 13.96
C GLU A 171 13.76 6.77 14.02
N LEU A 172 13.00 6.14 13.12
CA LEU A 172 11.56 6.40 13.01
C LEU A 172 10.76 5.89 14.22
N GLN A 173 11.13 4.74 14.79
CA GLN A 173 10.42 4.07 15.90
C GLN A 173 8.89 3.97 15.74
N GLN A 174 8.36 4.08 14.53
CA GLN A 174 6.94 3.93 14.26
C GLN A 174 6.64 2.44 14.11
N LEU A 175 6.07 1.81 15.13
CA LEU A 175 5.92 0.35 15.21
C LEU A 175 4.50 -0.15 14.89
N SER A 176 3.52 0.74 14.80
CA SER A 176 2.12 0.45 14.45
C SER A 176 1.90 0.38 12.93
N ALA A 177 0.93 -0.41 12.46
CA ALA A 177 0.72 -0.60 11.02
C ALA A 177 -0.22 0.39 10.36
N CYS A 178 -1.26 0.82 11.06
CA CYS A 178 -2.35 1.61 10.50
C CYS A 178 -2.99 2.53 11.55
N PHE A 179 -3.72 3.53 11.07
CA PHE A 179 -4.37 4.56 11.87
C PHE A 179 -5.73 4.94 11.27
N VAL A 180 -6.58 5.60 12.05
CA VAL A 180 -7.81 6.26 11.57
C VAL A 180 -7.78 7.73 11.98
N ASP A 181 -8.04 8.62 11.02
CA ASP A 181 -8.21 10.06 11.24
C ASP A 181 -9.05 10.60 10.09
N SER A 182 -10.24 11.12 10.42
CA SER A 182 -11.30 11.40 9.47
C SER A 182 -11.57 12.89 9.35
N PRO A 183 -11.61 13.43 8.11
CA PRO A 183 -11.76 14.86 7.91
C PRO A 183 -13.12 15.36 8.42
N GLY A 184 -13.10 16.46 9.17
CA GLY A 184 -14.28 17.23 9.51
C GLY A 184 -14.82 18.02 8.31
N ASP A 185 -16.07 18.47 8.39
CA ASP A 185 -16.77 19.23 7.34
C ASP A 185 -16.33 20.71 7.26
N ASP A 186 -15.01 20.93 7.26
CA ASP A 186 -14.31 22.22 7.16
C ASP A 186 -13.05 22.10 6.28
N ILE A 187 -12.79 23.11 5.45
CA ILE A 187 -11.67 23.05 4.50
C ILE A 187 -10.29 23.02 5.17
N THR A 188 -10.15 23.66 6.33
CA THR A 188 -8.90 23.67 7.10
C THR A 188 -8.67 22.29 7.69
N ASP A 189 -9.72 21.69 8.25
CA ASP A 189 -9.65 20.36 8.84
C ASP A 189 -9.37 19.29 7.78
N ILE A 190 -10.05 19.33 6.63
CA ILE A 190 -9.79 18.43 5.49
C ILE A 190 -8.30 18.43 5.09
N HIS A 191 -7.69 19.62 4.96
CA HIS A 191 -6.28 19.72 4.58
C HIS A 191 -5.32 19.41 5.74
N GLN A 192 -5.75 19.62 6.99
CA GLN A 192 -5.00 19.19 8.17
C GLN A 192 -4.95 17.66 8.25
N THR A 193 -6.08 16.97 8.07
CA THR A 193 -6.13 15.50 7.96
C THR A 193 -5.29 14.99 6.79
N ALA A 194 -5.32 15.66 5.63
CA ALA A 194 -4.45 15.30 4.50
C ALA A 194 -2.96 15.43 4.86
N LYS A 195 -2.58 16.51 5.57
CA LYS A 195 -1.21 16.69 6.08
C LYS A 195 -0.83 15.58 7.06
N GLU A 196 -1.69 15.28 8.03
CA GLU A 196 -1.46 14.24 9.05
C GLU A 196 -1.33 12.86 8.38
N ALA A 197 -2.16 12.55 7.38
CA ALA A 197 -2.04 11.36 6.55
C ALA A 197 -0.72 11.28 5.78
N ALA A 198 -0.25 12.38 5.18
CA ALA A 198 1.03 12.45 4.49
C ALA A 198 2.20 12.12 5.44
N GLU A 199 2.16 12.64 6.66
CA GLU A 199 3.14 12.36 7.72
C GLU A 199 3.12 10.87 8.12
N VAL A 200 1.93 10.26 8.20
CA VAL A 200 1.79 8.81 8.46
C VAL A 200 2.31 7.97 7.29
N PHE A 201 1.97 8.29 6.04
CA PHE A 201 2.46 7.56 4.86
C PHE A 201 3.98 7.63 4.74
N GLN A 202 4.58 8.77 5.07
CA GLN A 202 6.04 8.94 5.11
C GLN A 202 6.69 7.95 6.09
N SER A 203 6.04 7.68 7.23
CA SER A 203 6.50 6.72 8.23
C SER A 203 6.17 5.26 7.91
N GLY A 204 5.41 4.98 6.84
CA GLY A 204 5.06 3.62 6.42
C GLY A 204 3.71 3.09 6.92
N GLY A 205 2.91 3.93 7.59
CA GLY A 205 1.58 3.57 8.08
C GLY A 205 0.50 3.63 7.00
N GLY A 206 -0.58 2.86 7.17
CA GLY A 206 -1.81 3.00 6.40
C GLY A 206 -2.88 3.84 7.12
N MET A 207 -3.84 4.39 6.39
CA MET A 207 -4.85 5.32 6.95
C MET A 207 -6.28 4.92 6.62
N GLY A 208 -7.20 5.06 7.57
CA GLY A 208 -8.64 4.92 7.36
C GLY A 208 -9.39 6.23 7.61
N TYR A 209 -10.47 6.47 6.85
CA TYR A 209 -11.21 7.72 6.87
C TYR A 209 -12.73 7.50 6.83
N ALA A 210 -13.44 8.20 7.71
CA ALA A 210 -14.89 8.36 7.66
C ALA A 210 -15.27 9.56 6.76
N PHE A 211 -15.22 9.37 5.44
CA PHE A 211 -15.59 10.43 4.48
C PHE A 211 -17.08 10.82 4.53
N TRP A 212 -17.92 9.98 5.15
CA TRP A 212 -19.34 10.26 5.36
C TRP A 212 -19.63 11.44 6.30
N LYS A 213 -18.63 11.97 7.01
CA LYS A 213 -18.75 13.19 7.84
C LYS A 213 -18.89 14.46 6.99
N LEU A 214 -18.40 14.43 5.75
CA LEU A 214 -18.42 15.59 4.87
C LEU A 214 -19.82 15.83 4.30
N ARG A 215 -20.20 17.09 4.10
CA ARG A 215 -21.50 17.41 3.49
C ARG A 215 -21.61 16.88 2.04
N PRO A 216 -22.81 16.52 1.58
CA PRO A 216 -23.01 15.97 0.24
C PRO A 216 -22.80 17.00 -0.87
N TYR A 217 -22.65 16.51 -2.09
CA TYR A 217 -22.59 17.34 -3.29
C TYR A 217 -23.86 18.18 -3.45
N GLY A 218 -23.69 19.47 -3.75
CA GLY A 218 -24.80 20.40 -3.91
C GLY A 218 -25.25 21.10 -2.61
N ASP A 219 -24.74 20.70 -1.44
CA ASP A 219 -25.05 21.40 -0.19
C ASP A 219 -24.51 22.84 -0.18
N ALA A 220 -25.20 23.75 0.51
CA ALA A 220 -24.82 25.16 0.53
C ALA A 220 -23.51 25.41 1.30
N VAL A 221 -22.62 26.22 0.71
CA VAL A 221 -21.39 26.71 1.36
C VAL A 221 -21.59 28.17 1.76
N GLY A 222 -21.88 28.39 3.04
CA GLY A 222 -22.28 29.71 3.56
C GLY A 222 -21.25 30.83 3.40
N SER A 223 -19.96 30.50 3.35
CA SER A 223 -18.87 31.49 3.23
C SER A 223 -18.71 32.05 1.81
N THR A 224 -18.97 31.25 0.79
CA THR A 224 -18.80 31.62 -0.63
C THR A 224 -20.13 31.86 -1.35
N GLY A 225 -21.24 31.39 -0.78
CA GLY A 225 -22.55 31.36 -1.45
C GLY A 225 -22.63 30.34 -2.59
N GLY A 226 -21.62 29.46 -2.71
CA GLY A 226 -21.57 28.37 -3.68
C GLY A 226 -22.18 27.07 -3.16
N ILE A 227 -21.96 26.00 -3.92
CA ILE A 227 -22.35 24.62 -3.57
C ILE A 227 -21.10 23.79 -3.23
N ALA A 228 -21.27 22.79 -2.39
CA ALA A 228 -20.22 21.87 -1.99
C ALA A 228 -19.89 20.86 -3.11
N SER A 229 -18.64 20.44 -3.18
CA SER A 229 -18.15 19.46 -4.17
C SER A 229 -18.35 17.99 -3.79
N GLY A 230 -18.84 17.71 -2.58
CA GLY A 230 -19.04 16.36 -2.05
C GLY A 230 -17.75 15.64 -1.63
N PRO A 231 -17.86 14.50 -0.94
CA PRO A 231 -16.74 13.74 -0.38
C PRO A 231 -15.84 13.10 -1.44
N ILE A 232 -16.41 12.57 -2.54
CA ILE A 232 -15.64 11.88 -3.60
C ILE A 232 -14.58 12.79 -4.22
N THR A 233 -14.87 14.09 -4.34
CA THR A 233 -13.91 15.07 -4.86
C THR A 233 -12.68 15.18 -3.94
N PHE A 234 -12.86 15.16 -2.63
CA PHE A 234 -11.75 15.20 -1.68
C PHE A 234 -11.00 13.86 -1.60
N MET A 235 -11.71 12.73 -1.70
CA MET A 235 -11.07 11.42 -1.78
C MET A 235 -10.04 11.35 -2.92
N ARG A 236 -10.32 11.96 -4.07
CA ARG A 236 -9.37 12.05 -5.19
C ARG A 236 -8.09 12.80 -4.83
N THR A 237 -8.19 13.85 -4.02
CA THR A 237 -7.01 14.58 -3.52
C THR A 237 -6.16 13.69 -2.62
N PHE A 238 -6.80 12.93 -1.73
CA PHE A 238 -6.12 11.99 -0.84
C PHE A 238 -5.50 10.82 -1.61
N ASP A 239 -6.16 10.34 -2.67
CA ASP A 239 -5.66 9.29 -3.55
C ASP A 239 -4.36 9.73 -4.24
N GLN A 240 -4.37 10.93 -4.86
CA GLN A 240 -3.19 11.49 -5.52
C GLN A 240 -2.03 11.74 -4.55
N MET A 241 -2.35 12.18 -3.33
CA MET A 241 -1.36 12.38 -2.27
C MET A 241 -0.69 11.06 -1.88
N CYS A 242 -1.48 10.00 -1.68
CA CYS A 242 -0.97 8.67 -1.36
C CYS A 242 -0.12 8.09 -2.49
N GLU A 243 -0.48 8.32 -3.76
CA GLU A 243 0.33 7.92 -4.91
C GLU A 243 1.72 8.59 -4.91
N THR A 244 1.79 9.83 -4.44
CA THR A 244 3.02 10.65 -4.45
C THR A 244 3.99 10.26 -3.32
N ILE A 245 3.48 9.74 -2.20
CA ILE A 245 4.27 9.50 -0.99
C ILE A 245 4.52 7.99 -0.81
N ALA A 246 5.79 7.60 -0.80
CA ALA A 246 6.21 6.23 -0.47
C ALA A 246 7.33 6.23 0.57
N GLN A 247 7.29 5.31 1.52
CA GLN A 247 8.31 5.15 2.55
C GLN A 247 9.60 4.61 1.93
N GLY A 248 10.52 5.49 1.54
CA GLY A 248 11.86 5.13 1.05
C GLY A 248 11.87 4.16 -0.15
N GLY A 249 10.77 4.10 -0.92
CA GLY A 249 10.59 3.13 -2.01
C GLY A 249 10.24 1.70 -1.58
N ALA A 250 10.14 1.40 -0.27
CA ALA A 250 9.92 0.06 0.27
C ALA A 250 8.43 -0.33 0.44
N ARG A 251 7.56 0.62 0.79
CA ARG A 251 6.11 0.41 0.97
C ARG A 251 5.32 1.57 0.36
N ARG A 252 4.33 1.25 -0.49
CA ARG A 252 3.32 2.21 -0.97
C ARG A 252 2.29 2.46 0.14
N GLY A 253 1.82 3.69 0.27
CA GLY A 253 0.72 4.01 1.17
C GLY A 253 -0.55 3.21 0.82
N ALA A 254 -1.36 2.91 1.82
CA ALA A 254 -2.64 2.22 1.65
C ALA A 254 -3.71 2.94 2.46
N GLN A 255 -4.90 3.09 1.87
CA GLN A 255 -5.99 3.84 2.47
C GLN A 255 -7.29 3.04 2.55
N MET A 256 -8.14 3.34 3.52
CA MET A 256 -9.54 2.89 3.61
C MET A 256 -10.47 4.10 3.57
N GLY A 257 -11.39 4.14 2.61
CA GLY A 257 -12.50 5.07 2.60
C GLY A 257 -13.76 4.37 3.12
N VAL A 258 -14.40 4.92 4.15
CA VAL A 258 -15.70 4.43 4.65
C VAL A 258 -16.80 5.45 4.37
N MET A 259 -17.88 4.99 3.74
CA MET A 259 -19.09 5.78 3.49
C MET A 259 -20.30 5.11 4.15
N ARG A 260 -21.07 5.84 4.97
CA ARG A 260 -22.32 5.29 5.53
C ARG A 260 -23.38 5.11 4.45
N VAL A 261 -24.15 4.03 4.56
CA VAL A 261 -25.28 3.74 3.65
C VAL A 261 -26.33 4.85 3.63
N SER A 262 -26.46 5.62 4.72
CA SER A 262 -27.39 6.75 4.84
C SER A 262 -26.90 8.05 4.19
N HIS A 263 -25.66 8.12 3.69
CA HIS A 263 -25.12 9.34 3.11
C HIS A 263 -25.69 9.58 1.70
N PRO A 264 -26.13 10.79 1.31
CA PRO A 264 -26.76 11.02 0.00
C PRO A 264 -25.85 10.66 -1.19
N ASP A 265 -24.55 10.90 -1.06
CA ASP A 265 -23.56 10.59 -2.11
C ASP A 265 -23.05 9.14 -2.05
N VAL A 266 -23.64 8.27 -1.23
CA VAL A 266 -23.24 6.85 -1.18
C VAL A 266 -23.36 6.19 -2.54
N ILE A 267 -24.38 6.52 -3.35
CA ILE A 267 -24.55 5.95 -4.68
C ILE A 267 -23.30 6.18 -5.54
N GLN A 268 -22.78 7.41 -5.57
CA GLN A 268 -21.55 7.70 -6.30
C GLN A 268 -20.34 6.94 -5.73
N PHE A 269 -20.29 6.76 -4.41
CA PHE A 269 -19.25 6.00 -3.73
C PHE A 269 -19.26 4.51 -4.11
N LEU A 270 -20.43 3.87 -4.20
CA LEU A 270 -20.58 2.46 -4.57
C LEU A 270 -19.96 2.16 -5.94
N HIS A 271 -20.18 3.07 -6.89
CA HIS A 271 -19.67 2.95 -8.25
C HIS A 271 -18.31 3.58 -8.46
N ALA A 272 -17.68 4.17 -7.43
CA ALA A 272 -16.50 5.00 -7.61
C ALA A 272 -15.32 4.24 -8.22
N LYS A 273 -15.28 2.91 -8.08
CA LYS A 273 -14.23 2.05 -8.65
C LYS A 273 -14.72 1.17 -9.80
N ASN A 274 -15.91 1.42 -10.33
CA ASN A 274 -16.42 0.73 -11.51
C ASN A 274 -15.57 1.05 -12.73
N LYS A 275 -15.43 0.08 -13.64
CA LYS A 275 -14.61 0.20 -14.85
C LYS A 275 -14.99 1.42 -15.68
N ASP A 276 -16.28 1.69 -15.86
CA ASP A 276 -16.79 2.84 -16.62
C ASP A 276 -16.44 4.17 -15.94
N VAL A 277 -16.64 4.27 -14.63
CA VAL A 277 -16.27 5.44 -13.83
C VAL A 277 -14.75 5.69 -13.86
N SER A 278 -13.95 4.63 -13.69
CA SER A 278 -12.50 4.69 -13.76
C SER A 278 -12.03 5.13 -15.14
N LEU A 279 -12.57 4.57 -16.22
CA LEU A 279 -12.26 4.97 -17.59
C LEU A 279 -12.62 6.44 -17.84
N ALA A 280 -13.84 6.85 -17.48
CA ALA A 280 -14.29 8.23 -17.66
C ALA A 280 -13.36 9.24 -16.98
N HIS A 281 -12.83 8.88 -15.81
CA HIS A 281 -11.91 9.72 -15.06
C HIS A 281 -10.46 9.66 -15.56
N THR A 282 -9.92 8.48 -15.79
CA THR A 282 -8.53 8.31 -16.22
C THR A 282 -8.30 8.82 -17.64
N LEU A 283 -9.28 8.64 -18.52
CA LEU A 283 -9.25 9.16 -19.90
C LEU A 283 -9.69 10.62 -20.00
N ARG A 284 -10.09 11.24 -18.88
CA ARG A 284 -10.58 12.62 -18.82
C ARG A 284 -11.71 12.89 -19.82
N LEU A 285 -12.65 11.96 -19.97
CA LEU A 285 -13.75 12.07 -20.92
C LEU A 285 -14.70 13.23 -20.60
N ASN A 286 -14.67 13.76 -19.38
CA ASN A 286 -15.40 14.97 -18.96
C ASN A 286 -14.43 16.12 -18.62
N ASP A 287 -13.49 16.42 -19.52
CA ASP A 287 -12.57 17.56 -19.38
C ASP A 287 -13.33 18.87 -19.67
N PRO A 288 -13.35 19.86 -18.76
CA PRO A 288 -13.99 21.15 -19.02
C PRO A 288 -13.36 21.94 -20.17
N ASP A 289 -12.13 21.62 -20.57
CA ASP A 289 -11.46 22.17 -21.76
C ASP A 289 -11.77 21.37 -23.05
N ASP A 290 -12.45 20.22 -22.94
CA ASP A 290 -13.00 19.45 -24.06
C ASP A 290 -14.50 19.77 -24.25
N PHE A 291 -14.88 20.08 -25.50
CA PHE A 291 -16.27 20.47 -25.83
C PHE A 291 -17.16 19.27 -26.20
N THR A 292 -16.61 18.06 -26.18
CA THR A 292 -17.30 16.80 -26.55
C THR A 292 -18.34 16.41 -25.50
N HIS A 293 -17.96 16.39 -24.22
CA HIS A 293 -18.83 16.05 -23.10
C HIS A 293 -18.85 17.20 -22.10
N THR A 294 -20.02 17.81 -21.91
CA THR A 294 -20.20 18.91 -20.96
C THR A 294 -20.84 18.47 -19.65
N LYS A 295 -21.13 17.17 -19.52
CA LYS A 295 -21.72 16.52 -18.36
C LYS A 295 -21.05 15.17 -18.13
N PHE A 296 -20.87 14.81 -16.87
CA PHE A 296 -20.25 13.54 -16.52
C PHE A 296 -21.08 12.32 -16.95
N ALA A 297 -22.41 12.44 -16.99
CA ALA A 297 -23.29 11.39 -17.51
C ALA A 297 -22.96 11.01 -18.97
N ASP A 298 -22.69 12.01 -19.83
CA ASP A 298 -22.36 11.78 -21.23
C ASP A 298 -21.00 11.06 -21.37
N ALA A 299 -20.04 11.42 -20.51
CA ALA A 299 -18.73 10.78 -20.43
C ALA A 299 -18.81 9.33 -19.90
N LEU A 300 -19.76 9.05 -19.00
CA LEU A 300 -20.00 7.71 -18.48
C LEU A 300 -20.64 6.82 -19.56
N GLU A 301 -21.57 7.34 -20.35
CA GLU A 301 -22.12 6.63 -21.51
C GLU A 301 -21.02 6.26 -22.52
N GLU A 302 -20.11 7.18 -22.85
CA GLU A 302 -18.96 6.88 -23.72
C GLU A 302 -18.03 5.82 -23.11
N ALA A 303 -17.70 5.93 -21.82
CA ALA A 303 -16.88 4.94 -21.15
C ALA A 303 -17.50 3.53 -21.18
N ARG A 304 -18.84 3.44 -21.05
CA ARG A 304 -19.58 2.18 -21.17
C ARG A 304 -19.50 1.57 -22.57
N GLU A 305 -19.41 2.39 -23.63
CA GLU A 305 -19.20 1.89 -25.00
C GLU A 305 -17.81 1.25 -25.21
N LEU A 306 -16.83 1.55 -24.33
CA LEU A 306 -15.51 0.93 -24.33
C LEU A 306 -15.47 -0.45 -23.64
N ILE A 307 -16.57 -0.86 -23.01
CA ILE A 307 -16.71 -2.13 -22.30
C ILE A 307 -17.63 -3.03 -23.14
N ASP A 308 -17.17 -4.24 -23.46
CA ASP A 308 -18.00 -5.19 -24.22
C ASP A 308 -19.07 -5.88 -23.37
N GLU A 309 -19.93 -6.69 -24.02
CA GLU A 309 -21.02 -7.41 -23.38
C GLU A 309 -20.56 -8.42 -22.30
N ASP A 310 -19.28 -8.83 -22.35
CA ASP A 310 -18.64 -9.71 -21.38
C ASP A 310 -17.89 -8.93 -20.27
N GLY A 311 -18.00 -7.60 -20.25
CA GLY A 311 -17.36 -6.73 -19.26
C GLY A 311 -15.86 -6.50 -19.50
N ARG A 312 -15.35 -6.80 -20.70
CA ARG A 312 -13.94 -6.69 -21.06
C ARG A 312 -13.63 -5.33 -21.67
N VAL A 313 -12.40 -4.88 -21.46
CA VAL A 313 -11.90 -3.58 -21.91
C VAL A 313 -10.68 -3.78 -22.82
N PRO A 314 -10.49 -2.97 -23.89
CA PRO A 314 -9.34 -3.05 -24.77
C PRO A 314 -8.00 -3.10 -24.04
N LYS A 315 -7.04 -3.92 -24.51
CA LYS A 315 -5.75 -4.19 -23.84
C LYS A 315 -5.00 -2.90 -23.43
N HIS A 316 -4.98 -1.90 -24.30
CA HIS A 316 -4.29 -0.63 -24.06
C HIS A 316 -4.96 0.27 -22.98
N LEU A 317 -6.22 -0.02 -22.62
CA LEU A 317 -7.00 0.71 -21.60
C LEU A 317 -7.11 -0.06 -20.28
N ARG A 318 -6.58 -1.28 -20.18
CA ARG A 318 -6.70 -2.12 -18.98
C ARG A 318 -6.11 -1.49 -17.72
N ASN A 319 -5.05 -0.69 -17.84
CA ASN A 319 -4.51 0.03 -16.67
C ASN A 319 -5.42 1.18 -16.22
N ALA A 320 -6.25 1.72 -17.11
CA ALA A 320 -7.13 2.84 -16.80
C ALA A 320 -8.38 2.43 -16.01
N VAL A 321 -8.82 1.16 -16.10
CA VAL A 321 -10.03 0.67 -15.42
C VAL A 321 -9.89 0.59 -13.89
N GLU A 322 -8.65 0.65 -13.39
CA GLU A 322 -8.33 0.65 -11.95
C GLU A 322 -7.68 1.98 -11.51
N GLY A 323 -7.64 2.99 -12.39
CA GLY A 323 -6.90 4.23 -12.15
C GLY A 323 -7.58 5.21 -11.18
N HIS A 324 -8.90 5.13 -11.00
CA HIS A 324 -9.64 6.02 -10.11
C HIS A 324 -9.73 5.45 -8.69
N LEU A 325 -9.27 6.22 -7.69
CA LEU A 325 -9.21 5.79 -6.28
C LEU A 325 -8.39 4.50 -6.09
N SER A 326 -7.30 4.37 -6.85
CA SER A 326 -6.48 3.16 -6.92
C SER A 326 -5.76 2.83 -5.59
N ASN A 327 -5.50 3.84 -4.76
CA ASN A 327 -4.82 3.68 -3.47
C ASN A 327 -5.79 3.53 -2.28
N PHE A 328 -7.10 3.54 -2.55
CA PHE A 328 -8.14 3.28 -1.56
C PHE A 328 -8.67 1.87 -1.70
N ASN A 329 -8.77 1.16 -0.59
CA ASN A 329 -9.87 0.23 -0.40
C ASN A 329 -11.12 1.04 0.00
N ILE A 330 -12.30 0.62 -0.46
CA ILE A 330 -13.56 1.27 -0.10
C ILE A 330 -14.52 0.30 0.59
N SER A 331 -15.22 0.78 1.60
CA SER A 331 -16.23 0.01 2.31
C SER A 331 -17.46 0.84 2.67
N VAL A 332 -18.62 0.21 2.61
CA VAL A 332 -19.89 0.82 3.00
C VAL A 332 -20.18 0.48 4.46
N GLY A 333 -20.40 1.52 5.26
CA GLY A 333 -20.90 1.43 6.62
C GLY A 333 -22.39 1.14 6.61
N VAL A 334 -22.76 -0.14 6.73
CA VAL A 334 -24.15 -0.59 6.77
C VAL A 334 -24.69 -0.50 8.21
N THR A 335 -25.90 0.05 8.37
CA THR A 335 -26.57 0.26 9.66
C THR A 335 -27.66 -0.80 9.90
N ASP A 336 -28.02 -1.02 11.17
CA ASP A 336 -29.11 -1.93 11.52
C ASP A 336 -30.45 -1.41 11.00
N GLU A 337 -30.67 -0.09 11.00
CA GLU A 337 -31.86 0.55 10.41
C GLU A 337 -32.00 0.21 8.92
N PHE A 338 -30.90 0.25 8.17
CA PHE A 338 -30.91 -0.11 6.75
C PHE A 338 -31.23 -1.61 6.56
N MET A 339 -30.62 -2.48 7.37
CA MET A 339 -30.88 -3.92 7.28
C MET A 339 -32.32 -4.28 7.68
N GLU A 340 -32.90 -3.61 8.67
CA GLU A 340 -34.32 -3.74 9.00
C GLU A 340 -35.22 -3.30 7.84
N ALA A 341 -34.94 -2.15 7.23
CA ALA A 341 -35.69 -1.67 6.06
C ALA A 341 -35.58 -2.66 4.88
N LEU A 342 -34.39 -3.20 4.65
CA LEU A 342 -34.14 -4.22 3.61
C LEU A 342 -34.94 -5.50 3.86
N TYR A 343 -34.96 -6.01 5.09
CA TYR A 343 -35.71 -7.23 5.42
C TYR A 343 -37.23 -7.03 5.43
N ASN A 344 -37.69 -5.80 5.67
CA ASN A 344 -39.11 -5.45 5.68
C ASN A 344 -39.66 -4.97 4.32
N ASP A 345 -38.82 -4.91 3.29
CA ASP A 345 -39.17 -4.36 1.96
C ASP A 345 -39.67 -2.91 2.04
N GLU A 346 -38.96 -2.09 2.82
CA GLU A 346 -39.28 -0.69 3.09
C GLU A 346 -38.35 0.27 2.33
N GLU A 347 -38.77 1.54 2.24
CA GLU A 347 -37.88 2.60 1.79
C GLU A 347 -36.90 3.02 2.88
N PHE A 348 -35.73 3.46 2.47
CA PHE A 348 -34.67 3.94 3.33
C PHE A 348 -34.43 5.43 3.11
N VAL A 349 -34.43 6.19 4.21
CA VAL A 349 -34.30 7.65 4.21
C VAL A 349 -32.84 8.05 4.41
N PHE A 350 -32.34 8.92 3.54
CA PHE A 350 -30.96 9.41 3.61
C PHE A 350 -30.84 10.57 4.59
N THR A 351 -29.69 10.67 5.26
CA THR A 351 -29.42 11.68 6.29
C THR A 351 -28.34 12.64 5.82
N ASN A 352 -28.57 13.94 5.96
CA ASN A 352 -27.52 14.92 5.72
C ASN A 352 -26.59 14.98 6.96
N PRO A 353 -25.29 14.64 6.86
CA PRO A 353 -24.39 14.52 8.00
C PRO A 353 -24.13 15.85 8.73
N ARG A 354 -24.38 16.98 8.07
CA ARG A 354 -24.18 18.31 8.65
C ARG A 354 -25.37 18.75 9.51
N THR A 355 -26.59 18.33 9.15
CA THR A 355 -27.81 18.71 9.87
C THR A 355 -28.36 17.60 10.75
N GLU A 356 -27.93 16.36 10.53
CA GLU A 356 -28.48 15.15 11.17
C GLU A 356 -30.00 14.99 10.96
N GLU A 357 -30.52 15.60 9.88
CA GLU A 357 -31.92 15.56 9.48
C GLU A 357 -32.06 14.81 8.14
N PRO A 358 -33.26 14.32 7.78
CA PRO A 358 -33.51 13.74 6.46
C PRO A 358 -33.06 14.67 5.33
N HIS A 359 -32.26 14.15 4.41
CA HIS A 359 -31.71 14.93 3.31
C HIS A 359 -32.82 15.33 2.34
N VAL A 360 -32.89 16.61 2.00
CA VAL A 360 -33.82 17.11 0.98
C VAL A 360 -33.09 17.13 -0.36
N ALA A 361 -33.62 16.39 -1.35
CA ALA A 361 -32.98 16.23 -2.65
C ALA A 361 -32.75 17.56 -3.36
N THR A 362 -31.51 17.82 -3.75
CA THR A 362 -31.11 18.99 -4.54
C THR A 362 -31.09 18.63 -6.04
N PRO A 363 -30.98 19.60 -6.97
CA PRO A 363 -30.74 19.30 -8.37
C PRO A 363 -29.49 18.42 -8.58
N GLN A 364 -28.45 18.64 -7.77
CA GLN A 364 -27.21 17.87 -7.77
C GLN A 364 -27.40 16.44 -7.26
N THR A 365 -28.22 16.25 -6.21
CA THR A 365 -28.62 14.91 -5.76
C THR A 365 -29.32 14.16 -6.89
N LYS A 366 -30.28 14.80 -7.57
CA LYS A 366 -30.98 14.18 -8.70
C LYS A 366 -30.02 13.81 -9.84
N GLU A 367 -29.10 14.70 -10.17
CA GLU A 367 -28.06 14.43 -11.17
C GLU A 367 -27.24 13.20 -10.82
N ILE A 368 -26.78 13.04 -9.57
CA ILE A 368 -26.03 11.85 -9.14
C ILE A 368 -26.84 10.57 -9.38
N TYR A 369 -28.10 10.56 -8.95
CA TYR A 369 -28.93 9.36 -9.01
C TYR A 369 -29.35 9.04 -10.46
N GLU A 370 -29.49 10.04 -11.33
CA GLU A 370 -29.74 9.85 -12.77
C GLU A 370 -28.58 9.12 -13.47
N MET A 371 -27.31 9.29 -13.04
CA MET A 371 -26.15 8.61 -13.65
C MET A 371 -26.15 7.08 -13.47
N PHE A 372 -26.86 6.61 -12.43
CA PHE A 372 -26.93 5.21 -12.03
C PHE A 372 -28.37 4.70 -12.04
N ASP A 373 -29.20 5.25 -12.95
CA ASP A 373 -30.59 4.82 -13.23
C ASP A 373 -31.60 4.94 -12.06
N LEU A 374 -31.22 5.55 -10.94
CA LEU A 374 -32.06 5.77 -9.76
C LEU A 374 -32.76 7.14 -9.73
N GLY A 375 -32.53 7.99 -10.73
CA GLY A 375 -33.09 9.35 -10.77
C GLY A 375 -34.62 9.44 -10.76
N HIS A 376 -35.31 8.34 -11.09
CA HIS A 376 -36.76 8.23 -11.03
C HIS A 376 -37.32 8.16 -9.60
N HIS A 377 -36.49 7.82 -8.61
CA HIS A 377 -36.81 7.91 -7.18
C HIS A 377 -36.59 9.32 -6.61
N VAL A 378 -35.97 10.24 -7.35
CA VAL A 378 -35.54 11.54 -6.81
C VAL A 378 -36.41 12.69 -7.33
N GLU A 379 -37.17 13.29 -6.42
CA GLU A 379 -37.91 14.55 -6.63
C GLU A 379 -37.22 15.72 -5.89
N VAL A 380 -36.77 16.72 -6.65
CA VAL A 380 -36.05 17.88 -6.08
C VAL A 380 -36.96 18.65 -5.14
N GLY A 381 -36.47 18.89 -3.92
CA GLY A 381 -37.21 19.57 -2.85
C GLY A 381 -38.01 18.64 -1.94
N GLU A 382 -38.03 17.34 -2.19
CA GLU A 382 -38.59 16.32 -1.29
C GLU A 382 -37.50 15.59 -0.51
N VAL A 383 -37.89 14.86 0.54
CA VAL A 383 -36.96 14.02 1.31
C VAL A 383 -36.48 12.89 0.42
N LEU A 384 -35.16 12.70 0.34
CA LEU A 384 -34.56 11.61 -0.41
C LEU A 384 -34.81 10.27 0.31
N SER A 385 -35.51 9.38 -0.40
CA SER A 385 -35.89 8.06 0.06
C SER A 385 -35.94 7.13 -1.15
N ILE A 386 -35.33 5.95 -1.06
CA ILE A 386 -35.40 4.91 -2.11
C ILE A 386 -35.65 3.54 -1.47
N PRO A 387 -36.22 2.55 -2.17
CA PRO A 387 -36.37 1.19 -1.63
C PRO A 387 -35.02 0.63 -1.17
N ALA A 388 -34.96 0.07 0.04
CA ALA A 388 -33.71 -0.47 0.58
C ALA A 388 -33.13 -1.60 -0.29
N ALA A 389 -34.01 -2.37 -0.95
CA ALA A 389 -33.62 -3.42 -1.89
C ALA A 389 -32.84 -2.88 -3.11
N GLU A 390 -33.24 -1.73 -3.66
CA GLU A 390 -32.57 -1.09 -4.80
C GLU A 390 -31.16 -0.62 -4.40
N LEU A 391 -31.02 -0.02 -3.21
CA LEU A 391 -29.71 0.38 -2.69
C LEU A 391 -28.80 -0.83 -2.42
N TRP A 392 -29.38 -1.91 -1.89
CA TRP A 392 -28.66 -3.14 -1.64
C TRP A 392 -28.17 -3.79 -2.93
N GLU A 393 -28.98 -3.80 -3.99
CA GLU A 393 -28.57 -4.28 -5.31
C GLU A 393 -27.35 -3.51 -5.84
N GLN A 394 -27.29 -2.18 -5.66
CA GLN A 394 -26.10 -1.39 -6.06
C GLN A 394 -24.83 -1.79 -5.28
N ILE A 395 -24.95 -2.15 -4.00
CA ILE A 395 -23.82 -2.62 -3.18
C ILE A 395 -23.31 -3.97 -3.72
N ILE A 396 -24.22 -4.90 -3.98
CA ILE A 396 -23.91 -6.22 -4.53
C ILE A 396 -23.29 -6.13 -5.92
N ASP A 397 -23.82 -5.25 -6.76
CA ASP A 397 -23.36 -5.06 -8.13
C ASP A 397 -21.92 -4.55 -8.17
N GLY A 398 -21.60 -3.50 -7.40
CA GLY A 398 -20.23 -3.01 -7.30
C GLY A 398 -19.26 -4.12 -6.86
N ALA A 399 -19.61 -4.82 -5.78
CA ALA A 399 -18.79 -5.90 -5.24
C ALA A 399 -18.57 -7.05 -6.24
N TRP A 400 -19.60 -7.44 -6.98
CA TRP A 400 -19.53 -8.49 -7.98
C TRP A 400 -18.71 -8.09 -9.22
N GLU A 401 -18.74 -6.81 -9.60
CA GLU A 401 -18.02 -6.27 -10.75
C GLU A 401 -16.52 -6.05 -10.46
N ASN A 402 -16.17 -5.51 -9.29
CA ASN A 402 -14.81 -5.00 -9.01
C ASN A 402 -14.17 -5.52 -7.70
N GLY A 403 -14.90 -6.36 -6.95
CA GLY A 403 -14.50 -6.81 -5.60
C GLY A 403 -14.69 -5.74 -4.52
N GLU A 404 -15.34 -4.62 -4.83
CA GLU A 404 -15.56 -3.49 -3.94
C GLU A 404 -16.91 -2.81 -4.23
N PRO A 405 -17.60 -2.25 -3.22
CA PRO A 405 -17.11 -2.01 -1.87
C PRO A 405 -17.19 -3.23 -0.95
N GLY A 406 -16.30 -3.28 0.05
CA GLY A 406 -16.52 -4.13 1.22
C GLY A 406 -17.71 -3.64 2.05
N VAL A 407 -18.17 -4.45 3.00
CA VAL A 407 -19.20 -4.04 3.97
C VAL A 407 -18.61 -4.00 5.37
N VAL A 408 -18.89 -2.93 6.12
CA VAL A 408 -18.54 -2.78 7.53
C VAL A 408 -19.78 -2.46 8.34
N TYR A 409 -20.04 -3.26 9.37
CA TYR A 409 -21.17 -3.08 10.29
C TYR A 409 -20.72 -2.23 11.49
N LEU A 410 -20.52 -0.93 11.25
CA LEU A 410 -19.98 0.02 12.24
C LEU A 410 -20.81 0.05 13.54
N GLU A 411 -22.13 -0.09 13.46
CA GLU A 411 -22.99 -0.14 14.65
C GLU A 411 -22.71 -1.37 15.51
N ARG A 412 -22.45 -2.52 14.89
CA ARG A 412 -22.04 -3.72 15.62
C ARG A 412 -20.68 -3.55 16.26
N ALA A 413 -19.71 -2.98 15.53
CA ALA A 413 -18.39 -2.66 16.09
C ALA A 413 -18.51 -1.74 17.32
N ASN A 414 -19.36 -0.72 17.26
CA ASN A 414 -19.63 0.20 18.37
C ASN A 414 -20.41 -0.46 19.53
N LYS A 415 -21.40 -1.32 19.26
CA LYS A 415 -22.14 -2.06 20.30
C LYS A 415 -21.23 -3.02 21.08
N GLN A 416 -20.31 -3.67 20.38
CA GLN A 416 -19.32 -4.58 20.95
C GLN A 416 -18.05 -3.87 21.45
N HIS A 417 -17.99 -2.55 21.36
CA HIS A 417 -16.83 -1.78 21.82
C HIS A 417 -16.63 -1.86 23.33
N SER A 418 -15.41 -1.66 23.80
CA SER A 418 -15.08 -1.60 25.23
C SER A 418 -15.63 -0.36 25.94
N PHE A 419 -16.10 0.64 25.19
CA PHE A 419 -16.86 1.77 25.70
C PHE A 419 -18.34 1.68 25.34
N ASP A 420 -19.21 2.21 26.20
CA ASP A 420 -20.59 2.51 25.84
C ASP A 420 -20.62 3.85 25.07
N VAL A 421 -20.65 3.76 23.74
CA VAL A 421 -20.57 4.94 22.86
C VAL A 421 -21.85 5.80 22.86
N GLU A 422 -22.92 5.37 23.52
CA GLU A 422 -24.10 6.22 23.77
C GLU A 422 -23.86 7.13 24.98
N LYS A 423 -23.18 6.63 26.01
CA LYS A 423 -22.76 7.42 27.19
C LYS A 423 -21.50 8.24 26.93
N HIS A 424 -20.58 7.70 26.15
CA HIS A 424 -19.28 8.29 25.84
C HIS A 424 -19.11 8.40 24.30
N PRO A 425 -19.80 9.33 23.64
CA PRO A 425 -19.81 9.45 22.18
C PRO A 425 -18.45 9.81 21.57
N ASP A 426 -17.51 10.34 22.36
CA ASP A 426 -16.14 10.63 21.91
C ASP A 426 -15.33 9.36 21.61
N HIS A 427 -15.77 8.19 22.12
CA HIS A 427 -15.19 6.87 21.84
C HIS A 427 -15.85 6.13 20.66
N ARG A 428 -16.63 6.84 19.85
CA ARG A 428 -17.34 6.21 18.73
C ARG A 428 -16.38 5.92 17.58
N ILE A 429 -16.38 4.67 17.13
CA ILE A 429 -15.67 4.23 15.93
C ILE A 429 -16.43 4.69 14.69
N LEU A 430 -15.74 5.40 13.79
CA LEU A 430 -16.33 6.00 12.58
C LEU A 430 -15.90 5.30 11.28
N ALA A 431 -14.74 4.63 11.30
CA ALA A 431 -14.14 3.95 10.16
C ALA A 431 -13.27 2.77 10.64
N THR A 432 -12.64 2.09 9.68
CA THR A 432 -11.66 1.03 9.92
C THR A 432 -10.36 1.35 9.18
N ASN A 433 -9.27 0.70 9.58
CA ASN A 433 -8.00 0.72 8.86
C ASN A 433 -8.09 0.07 7.45
N PRO A 434 -7.04 0.19 6.60
CA PRO A 434 -7.00 -0.36 5.23
C PRO A 434 -7.46 -1.81 5.02
N CYS A 435 -7.22 -2.69 5.99
CA CYS A 435 -7.48 -4.12 5.86
C CYS A 435 -8.77 -4.58 6.57
N GLY A 436 -9.50 -3.67 7.22
CA GLY A 436 -10.82 -3.94 7.83
C GLY A 436 -10.80 -4.62 9.21
N GLU A 437 -9.64 -5.04 9.70
CA GLU A 437 -9.48 -5.80 10.95
C GLU A 437 -9.42 -4.93 12.21
N GLN A 438 -9.13 -3.64 12.06
CA GLN A 438 -9.13 -2.66 13.14
C GLN A 438 -10.11 -1.52 12.85
N PRO A 439 -11.37 -1.68 13.28
CA PRO A 439 -12.21 -0.54 13.61
C PRO A 439 -11.53 0.25 14.73
N LEU A 440 -11.19 1.51 14.46
CA LEU A 440 -10.38 2.37 15.33
C LEU A 440 -11.14 3.65 15.69
N GLU A 441 -10.88 4.17 16.88
CA GLU A 441 -11.24 5.55 17.23
C GLU A 441 -10.40 6.55 16.41
N GLU A 442 -10.87 7.79 16.34
CA GLU A 442 -10.12 8.88 15.72
C GLU A 442 -8.77 9.07 16.44
N TYR A 443 -7.69 9.14 15.67
CA TYR A 443 -6.29 9.18 16.10
C TYR A 443 -5.76 7.91 16.78
N GLU A 444 -6.52 6.81 16.80
CA GLU A 444 -6.05 5.55 17.35
C GLU A 444 -5.13 4.78 16.36
N ALA A 445 -4.29 3.88 16.89
CA ALA A 445 -3.31 3.13 16.11
C ALA A 445 -3.44 1.61 16.27
N CYS A 446 -2.94 0.90 15.26
CA CYS A 446 -2.98 -0.54 15.12
C CYS A 446 -1.63 -1.18 15.51
N ASN A 447 -1.51 -1.65 16.75
CA ASN A 447 -0.33 -2.36 17.28
C ASN A 447 -0.55 -3.88 17.18
N LEU A 448 0.13 -4.56 16.26
CA LEU A 448 -0.20 -5.93 15.87
C LEU A 448 0.94 -6.92 16.11
N GLY A 449 0.55 -8.12 16.52
CA GLY A 449 1.43 -9.29 16.60
C GLY A 449 0.61 -10.57 16.51
N HIS A 450 1.25 -11.67 16.14
CA HIS A 450 0.54 -12.85 15.67
C HIS A 450 1.15 -14.13 16.23
N ILE A 451 0.31 -14.96 16.86
CA ILE A 451 0.65 -16.30 17.30
C ILE A 451 0.63 -17.24 16.09
N ASN A 452 1.69 -18.02 15.91
CA ASN A 452 1.75 -19.04 14.88
C ASN A 452 1.08 -20.33 15.35
N LEU A 453 -0.15 -20.58 14.92
CA LEU A 453 -0.90 -21.78 15.31
C LEU A 453 -0.33 -23.07 14.70
N SER A 454 0.41 -22.96 13.59
CA SER A 454 0.93 -24.14 12.90
C SER A 454 2.00 -24.89 13.69
N THR A 455 2.51 -24.34 14.79
CA THR A 455 3.51 -24.96 15.66
C THR A 455 3.00 -25.21 17.08
N LEU A 456 1.68 -25.30 17.29
CA LEU A 456 1.02 -25.52 18.59
C LEU A 456 0.45 -26.92 18.81
N VAL A 457 0.37 -27.76 17.78
CA VAL A 457 -0.20 -29.11 17.91
C VAL A 457 0.66 -29.95 18.84
N ASP A 458 0.07 -30.66 19.78
CA ASP A 458 0.77 -31.56 20.70
C ASP A 458 1.51 -32.68 19.93
N MET A 459 2.64 -33.16 20.46
CA MET A 459 3.43 -34.20 19.80
C MET A 459 2.70 -35.55 19.69
N ASP A 460 1.79 -35.82 20.62
CA ASP A 460 0.96 -37.02 20.66
C ASP A 460 -0.48 -36.75 20.18
N ALA A 461 -0.71 -35.61 19.49
CA ALA A 461 -2.03 -35.19 19.05
C ALA A 461 -2.72 -36.26 18.17
N PRO A 462 -3.98 -36.61 18.48
CA PRO A 462 -4.74 -37.53 17.65
C PRO A 462 -5.28 -36.85 16.38
N ASP A 463 -5.56 -37.64 15.34
CA ASP A 463 -6.34 -37.19 14.18
C ASP A 463 -7.82 -37.10 14.57
N TRP A 464 -8.46 -35.96 14.32
CA TRP A 464 -9.87 -35.71 14.65
C TRP A 464 -10.80 -36.78 14.08
N ARG A 465 -10.60 -37.21 12.84
CA ARG A 465 -11.47 -38.19 12.17
C ARG A 465 -11.44 -39.53 12.92
N VAL A 466 -10.25 -39.96 13.29
CA VAL A 466 -10.03 -41.21 14.03
C VAL A 466 -10.51 -41.09 15.48
N TRP A 467 -10.22 -39.96 16.13
CA TRP A 467 -10.61 -39.71 17.51
C TRP A 467 -12.13 -39.65 17.66
N TYR A 468 -12.80 -38.94 16.76
CA TYR A 468 -14.25 -38.78 16.78
C TYR A 468 -14.98 -40.09 16.47
N ASP A 469 -14.46 -40.92 15.57
CA ASP A 469 -15.00 -42.27 15.33
C ASP A 469 -14.94 -43.16 16.58
N ALA A 470 -13.93 -42.96 17.44
CA ALA A 470 -13.74 -43.73 18.66
C ALA A 470 -14.53 -43.18 19.87
N HIS A 471 -14.69 -41.85 19.97
CA HIS A 471 -15.20 -41.18 21.18
C HIS A 471 -16.45 -40.33 20.95
N GLY A 472 -16.86 -40.05 19.71
CA GLY A 472 -17.96 -39.12 19.41
C GLY A 472 -19.29 -39.54 20.04
N ASP A 473 -19.56 -40.85 20.13
CA ASP A 473 -20.73 -41.42 20.81
C ASP A 473 -20.75 -41.18 22.35
N GLU A 474 -19.66 -40.68 22.94
CA GLU A 474 -19.56 -40.35 24.37
C GLU A 474 -20.12 -38.96 24.71
N TYR A 475 -20.34 -38.10 23.71
CA TYR A 475 -20.76 -36.71 23.87
C TYR A 475 -22.14 -36.46 23.25
N ASP A 476 -22.97 -35.67 23.94
CA ASP A 476 -24.30 -35.30 23.45
C ASP A 476 -24.25 -34.11 22.46
N ASP A 477 -23.18 -33.30 22.51
CA ASP A 477 -22.95 -32.11 21.69
C ASP A 477 -21.54 -32.14 21.07
N ILE A 478 -21.43 -31.71 19.81
CA ILE A 478 -20.15 -31.72 19.09
C ILE A 478 -19.15 -30.72 19.67
N SER A 479 -19.62 -29.62 20.28
CA SER A 479 -18.77 -28.64 20.98
C SER A 479 -18.06 -29.28 22.16
N ASP A 480 -18.73 -30.16 22.91
CA ASP A 480 -18.13 -30.86 24.05
C ASP A 480 -17.11 -31.91 23.59
N ALA A 481 -17.39 -32.59 22.46
CA ALA A 481 -16.43 -33.51 21.84
C ALA A 481 -15.18 -32.77 21.34
N ILE A 482 -15.36 -31.60 20.74
CA ILE A 482 -14.25 -30.75 20.28
C ILE A 482 -13.42 -30.22 21.44
N ASP A 483 -14.04 -29.78 22.53
CA ASP A 483 -13.33 -29.33 23.74
C ASP A 483 -12.44 -30.45 24.30
N ALA A 484 -13.00 -31.66 24.43
CA ALA A 484 -12.24 -32.82 24.87
C ALA A 484 -11.09 -33.19 23.91
N PHE A 485 -11.33 -33.12 22.60
CA PHE A 485 -10.29 -33.37 21.59
C PHE A 485 -9.17 -32.32 21.64
N LEU A 486 -9.50 -31.04 21.71
CA LEU A 486 -8.49 -29.97 21.81
C LEU A 486 -7.66 -30.09 23.10
N GLY A 487 -8.25 -30.62 24.17
CA GLY A 487 -7.55 -30.99 25.40
C GLY A 487 -6.40 -31.99 25.20
N ASP A 488 -6.54 -32.90 24.23
CA ASP A 488 -5.51 -33.89 23.88
C ASP A 488 -4.60 -33.44 22.72
N ALA A 489 -5.08 -32.51 21.87
CA ALA A 489 -4.44 -32.19 20.59
C ALA A 489 -3.62 -30.88 20.57
N ILE A 490 -3.78 -30.01 21.56
CA ILE A 490 -3.08 -28.71 21.65
C ILE A 490 -2.08 -28.71 22.81
N ASP A 491 -0.89 -28.17 22.56
CA ASP A 491 0.07 -27.84 23.62
C ASP A 491 -0.39 -26.55 24.33
N TRP A 492 -1.22 -26.71 25.36
CA TRP A 492 -1.83 -25.60 26.09
C TRP A 492 -0.83 -24.76 26.88
N GLU A 493 0.25 -25.37 27.39
CA GLU A 493 1.30 -24.65 28.12
C GLU A 493 2.01 -23.67 27.17
N GLU A 494 2.39 -24.14 25.98
CA GLU A 494 2.99 -23.31 24.96
C GLU A 494 2.00 -22.27 24.39
N PHE A 495 0.71 -22.64 24.27
CA PHE A 495 -0.31 -21.71 23.80
C PHE A 495 -0.51 -20.54 24.76
N ASP A 496 -0.66 -20.81 26.05
CA ASP A 496 -0.81 -19.81 27.10
C ASP A 496 0.43 -18.92 27.20
N HIS A 497 1.63 -19.51 27.10
CA HIS A 497 2.89 -18.77 27.07
C HIS A 497 2.93 -17.76 25.91
N ARG A 498 2.53 -18.17 24.71
CA ARG A 498 2.48 -17.27 23.54
C ARG A 498 1.45 -16.15 23.71
N ILE A 499 0.33 -16.41 24.36
CA ILE A 499 -0.71 -15.39 24.61
C ILE A 499 -0.23 -14.37 25.64
N GLU A 500 0.32 -14.82 26.76
CA GLU A 500 0.83 -13.96 27.84
C GLU A 500 1.94 -13.03 27.32
N TYR A 501 2.99 -13.61 26.76
CA TYR A 501 4.15 -12.84 26.33
C TYR A 501 3.91 -12.11 25.01
N GLY A 502 3.02 -12.59 24.14
CA GLY A 502 2.54 -11.83 22.98
C GLY A 502 1.79 -10.57 23.40
N THR A 503 0.94 -10.67 24.43
CA THR A 503 0.22 -9.52 25.02
C THR A 503 1.20 -8.52 25.62
N ARG A 504 2.16 -8.98 26.44
CA ARG A 504 3.20 -8.13 27.05
C ARG A 504 4.12 -7.49 26.01
N PHE A 505 4.51 -8.22 24.97
CA PHE A 505 5.30 -7.69 23.85
C PHE A 505 4.59 -6.52 23.20
N LEU A 506 3.29 -6.66 22.88
CA LEU A 506 2.52 -5.60 22.23
C LEU A 506 2.28 -4.41 23.17
N GLU A 507 2.12 -4.64 24.47
CA GLU A 507 2.04 -3.55 25.45
C GLU A 507 3.36 -2.74 25.49
N ASN A 508 4.50 -3.42 25.41
CA ASN A 508 5.80 -2.76 25.29
C ASN A 508 5.93 -2.01 23.96
N VAL A 509 5.41 -2.55 22.86
CA VAL A 509 5.35 -1.83 21.56
C VAL A 509 4.60 -0.51 21.69
N VAL A 510 3.48 -0.46 22.42
CA VAL A 510 2.74 0.80 22.68
C VAL A 510 3.66 1.83 23.35
N THR A 511 4.46 1.41 24.33
CA THR A 511 5.39 2.29 25.07
C THR A 511 6.60 2.71 24.23
N MET A 512 7.06 1.83 23.34
CA MET A 512 8.27 2.04 22.54
C MET A 512 8.04 2.78 21.22
N SER A 513 6.78 2.94 20.81
CA SER A 513 6.42 3.58 19.54
C SER A 513 6.57 5.11 19.59
N ASP A 514 7.09 5.68 18.50
CA ASP A 514 7.01 7.11 18.18
C ASP A 514 6.00 7.33 17.05
N PHE A 515 5.27 8.46 17.12
CA PHE A 515 4.28 8.81 16.12
C PHE A 515 4.55 10.19 15.53
N PRO A 516 4.32 10.37 14.22
CA PRO A 516 4.57 11.65 13.56
C PRO A 516 3.52 12.72 13.91
N VAL A 517 2.35 12.32 14.44
CA VAL A 517 1.25 13.21 14.81
C VAL A 517 1.01 13.12 16.32
N GLU A 518 1.11 14.26 17.02
CA GLU A 518 1.02 14.34 18.49
C GLU A 518 -0.32 13.80 19.03
N LYS A 519 -1.43 14.07 18.33
CA LYS A 519 -2.75 13.56 18.73
C LYS A 519 -2.82 12.02 18.71
N ILE A 520 -2.15 11.40 17.75
CA ILE A 520 -2.06 9.94 17.66
C ILE A 520 -1.27 9.41 18.85
N GLU A 521 -0.13 10.02 19.16
CA GLU A 521 0.66 9.65 20.32
C GLU A 521 -0.14 9.74 21.64
N GLN A 522 -0.87 10.85 21.83
CA GLN A 522 -1.72 11.04 23.01
C GLN A 522 -2.80 9.97 23.11
N LYS A 523 -3.55 9.73 22.02
CA LYS A 523 -4.64 8.76 21.98
C LYS A 523 -4.15 7.32 22.20
N VAL A 524 -3.02 6.95 21.60
CA VAL A 524 -2.39 5.63 21.78
C VAL A 524 -1.92 5.44 23.22
N ARG A 525 -1.34 6.46 23.86
CA ARG A 525 -0.94 6.40 25.27
C ARG A 525 -2.14 6.25 26.20
N GLU A 526 -3.23 6.96 25.91
CA GLU A 526 -4.49 6.96 26.67
C GLU A 526 -5.19 5.59 26.64
N LEU A 527 -5.38 5.01 25.45
CA LEU A 527 -6.20 3.81 25.24
C LEU A 527 -5.41 2.50 25.23
N ARG A 528 -4.14 2.57 24.83
CA ARG A 528 -3.20 1.43 24.79
C ARG A 528 -3.71 0.23 23.99
N LYS A 529 -4.42 0.46 22.89
CA LYS A 529 -4.94 -0.61 22.02
C LYS A 529 -3.84 -1.54 21.52
N ILE A 530 -4.07 -2.84 21.59
CA ILE A 530 -3.25 -3.86 20.94
C ILE A 530 -4.13 -4.82 20.14
N GLY A 531 -3.51 -5.56 19.23
CA GLY A 531 -4.15 -6.56 18.39
C GLY A 531 -3.29 -7.80 18.29
N LEU A 532 -3.42 -8.68 19.29
CA LEU A 532 -2.91 -10.04 19.25
C LEU A 532 -3.82 -10.86 18.33
N GLY A 533 -3.24 -11.40 17.27
CA GLY A 533 -3.93 -12.25 16.32
C GLY A 533 -3.27 -13.58 16.10
N ILE A 534 -3.68 -14.26 15.04
CA ILE A 534 -3.20 -15.59 14.67
C ILE A 534 -2.64 -15.60 13.25
N MET A 535 -1.82 -16.61 12.96
CA MET A 535 -1.49 -17.08 11.62
C MET A 535 -1.44 -18.61 11.63
N GLY A 536 -1.41 -19.25 10.46
CA GLY A 536 -1.22 -20.70 10.37
C GLY A 536 -2.46 -21.56 10.67
N LEU A 537 -3.67 -20.99 10.66
CA LEU A 537 -4.91 -21.73 10.97
C LEU A 537 -5.14 -22.93 10.05
N ALA A 538 -4.91 -22.76 8.74
CA ALA A 538 -5.08 -23.86 7.79
C ALA A 538 -4.11 -25.03 8.05
N GLN A 539 -2.84 -24.73 8.35
CA GLN A 539 -1.85 -25.76 8.69
C GLN A 539 -2.10 -26.38 10.07
N LEU A 540 -2.71 -25.66 11.02
CA LEU A 540 -3.22 -26.25 12.26
C LEU A 540 -4.28 -27.30 11.95
N TYR A 541 -5.30 -26.97 11.15
CA TYR A 541 -6.38 -27.91 10.81
C TYR A 541 -5.88 -29.16 10.11
N ILE A 542 -4.94 -29.03 9.17
CA ILE A 542 -4.36 -30.20 8.50
C ILE A 542 -3.69 -31.13 9.52
N GLN A 543 -2.93 -30.59 10.47
CA GLN A 543 -2.28 -31.39 11.53
C GLN A 543 -3.29 -32.07 12.46
N LEU A 544 -4.44 -31.44 12.70
CA LEU A 544 -5.52 -31.99 13.52
C LEU A 544 -6.43 -32.97 12.76
N GLY A 545 -6.24 -33.17 11.45
CA GLY A 545 -7.13 -34.01 10.64
C GLY A 545 -8.50 -33.37 10.38
N VAL A 546 -8.56 -32.04 10.29
CA VAL A 546 -9.80 -31.28 10.12
C VAL A 546 -9.83 -30.59 8.76
N ARG A 547 -10.96 -30.67 8.07
CA ARG A 547 -11.19 -29.99 6.79
C ARG A 547 -11.44 -28.49 7.04
N TYR A 548 -10.77 -27.62 6.29
CA TYR A 548 -11.04 -26.18 6.34
C TYR A 548 -12.48 -25.86 5.91
N GLY A 549 -13.13 -24.93 6.61
CA GLY A 549 -14.50 -24.50 6.30
C GLY A 549 -15.60 -25.46 6.80
N SER A 550 -15.24 -26.59 7.44
CA SER A 550 -16.23 -27.49 8.05
C SER A 550 -16.81 -26.91 9.35
N ASP A 551 -17.97 -27.41 9.77
CA ASP A 551 -18.63 -27.00 11.02
C ASP A 551 -17.75 -27.31 12.25
N GLU A 552 -17.04 -28.45 12.23
CA GLU A 552 -16.09 -28.85 13.27
C GLU A 552 -14.90 -27.90 13.32
N GLY A 553 -14.33 -27.56 12.16
CA GLY A 553 -13.27 -26.57 12.06
C GLY A 553 -13.73 -25.21 12.58
N ASN A 554 -14.93 -24.75 12.19
CA ASN A 554 -15.50 -23.50 12.70
C ASN A 554 -15.61 -23.51 14.23
N GLU A 555 -16.10 -24.60 14.80
CA GLU A 555 -16.22 -24.76 16.25
C GLU A 555 -14.86 -24.77 16.96
N MET A 556 -13.84 -25.44 16.40
CA MET A 556 -12.46 -25.37 16.92
C MET A 556 -11.89 -23.95 16.87
N ALA A 557 -12.03 -23.25 15.74
CA ALA A 557 -11.62 -21.84 15.61
C ALA A 557 -12.28 -20.96 16.68
N ARG A 558 -13.59 -21.17 16.91
CA ARG A 558 -14.34 -20.44 17.92
C ARG A 558 -13.75 -20.64 19.31
N GLN A 559 -13.49 -21.88 19.72
CA GLN A 559 -12.95 -22.19 21.05
C GLN A 559 -11.53 -21.64 21.22
N LEU A 560 -10.63 -21.90 20.26
CA LEU A 560 -9.24 -21.44 20.31
C LEU A 560 -9.15 -19.90 20.35
N MET A 561 -9.91 -19.20 19.52
CA MET A 561 -9.89 -17.74 19.50
C MET A 561 -10.57 -17.14 20.75
N THR A 562 -11.61 -17.78 21.29
CA THR A 562 -12.22 -17.38 22.57
C THR A 562 -11.21 -17.50 23.71
N HIS A 563 -10.43 -18.59 23.74
CA HIS A 563 -9.35 -18.79 24.71
C HIS A 563 -8.28 -17.70 24.60
N ILE A 564 -7.81 -17.38 23.38
CA ILE A 564 -6.88 -16.25 23.15
C ILE A 564 -7.45 -14.96 23.72
N ASN A 565 -8.75 -14.68 23.50
CA ASN A 565 -9.35 -13.47 24.01
C ASN A 565 -9.31 -13.43 25.54
N HIS A 566 -9.85 -14.46 26.20
CA HIS A 566 -9.91 -14.53 27.66
C HIS A 566 -8.52 -14.45 28.29
N GLN A 567 -7.56 -15.23 27.81
CA GLN A 567 -6.20 -15.22 28.35
C GLN A 567 -5.46 -13.91 28.05
N SER A 568 -5.69 -13.27 26.89
CA SER A 568 -5.11 -11.94 26.63
C SER A 568 -5.70 -10.84 27.52
N LYS A 569 -6.99 -10.94 27.90
CA LYS A 569 -7.62 -10.04 28.88
C LYS A 569 -7.06 -10.28 30.27
N TRP A 570 -6.82 -11.54 30.63
CA TRP A 570 -6.19 -11.88 31.90
C TRP A 570 -4.75 -11.35 31.99
N ALA A 571 -3.93 -11.59 30.97
CA ALA A 571 -2.58 -11.03 30.90
C ALA A 571 -2.58 -9.49 30.95
N SER A 572 -3.54 -8.85 30.28
CA SER A 572 -3.72 -7.39 30.34
C SER A 572 -4.21 -6.90 31.71
N HIS A 573 -4.97 -7.71 32.44
CA HIS A 573 -5.36 -7.44 33.83
C HIS A 573 -4.15 -7.50 34.78
N GLU A 574 -3.31 -8.53 34.66
CA GLU A 574 -2.06 -8.64 35.43
C GLU A 574 -1.12 -7.46 35.11
N LEU A 575 -1.01 -7.07 33.84
CA LEU A 575 -0.28 -5.88 33.44
C LEU A 575 -0.87 -4.58 34.04
N ALA A 576 -2.17 -4.52 34.31
CA ALA A 576 -2.78 -3.37 34.98
C ALA A 576 -2.46 -3.34 36.48
N GLU A 577 -2.37 -4.49 37.14
CA GLU A 577 -1.89 -4.58 38.52
C GLU A 577 -0.42 -4.13 38.62
N GLU A 578 0.37 -4.46 37.60
CA GLU A 578 1.78 -4.13 37.50
C GLU A 578 2.08 -2.67 37.10
N ARG A 579 1.29 -2.10 36.18
CA ARG A 579 1.60 -0.85 35.44
C ARG A 579 0.49 0.20 35.54
N GLY A 580 -0.60 -0.11 36.20
CA GLY A 580 -1.86 0.66 36.22
C GLY A 580 -2.73 0.37 34.99
N PRO A 581 -4.06 0.57 35.07
CA PRO A 581 -4.96 0.42 33.92
C PRO A 581 -4.69 1.49 32.85
N PHE A 582 -5.31 1.35 31.67
CA PHE A 582 -5.31 2.43 30.67
C PHE A 582 -6.03 3.68 31.20
N GLU A 583 -5.72 4.86 30.68
CA GLU A 583 -6.09 6.14 31.30
C GLU A 583 -7.61 6.37 31.31
N ALA A 584 -8.30 5.98 30.23
CA ALA A 584 -9.76 6.10 30.10
C ALA A 584 -10.54 4.92 30.73
N TRP A 585 -9.93 4.12 31.60
CA TRP A 585 -10.57 2.89 32.13
C TRP A 585 -11.90 3.14 32.84
N ASP A 586 -12.02 4.23 33.60
CA ASP A 586 -13.24 4.59 34.35
C ASP A 586 -14.49 4.75 33.45
N ASP A 587 -14.29 5.14 32.19
CA ASP A 587 -15.35 5.33 31.19
C ASP A 587 -15.72 4.03 30.45
N SER A 588 -14.93 2.97 30.64
CA SER A 588 -15.09 1.71 29.93
C SER A 588 -16.13 0.79 30.59
N LYS A 589 -16.59 -0.19 29.82
CA LYS A 589 -17.47 -1.26 30.32
C LYS A 589 -16.80 -2.13 31.37
N TYR A 590 -15.46 -2.21 31.37
CA TYR A 590 -14.69 -2.94 32.39
C TYR A 590 -14.78 -2.31 33.78
N ALA A 591 -15.04 -1.00 33.89
CA ALA A 591 -15.24 -0.33 35.18
C ALA A 591 -16.61 -0.67 35.80
N ASN A 592 -17.58 -1.18 35.00
CA ASN A 592 -18.91 -1.52 35.49
C ASN A 592 -19.39 -2.91 34.97
N PRO A 593 -18.73 -4.04 35.33
CA PRO A 593 -19.05 -5.36 34.80
C PRO A 593 -20.51 -5.78 35.02
N THR A 594 -21.09 -5.43 36.17
CA THR A 594 -22.48 -5.80 36.49
C THR A 594 -23.52 -5.07 35.64
N GLU A 595 -23.21 -3.86 35.15
CA GLU A 595 -24.07 -3.12 34.21
C GLU A 595 -23.99 -3.72 32.81
N TYR A 596 -22.79 -4.13 32.38
CA TYR A 596 -22.51 -4.69 31.06
C TYR A 596 -22.27 -6.20 31.09
N ARG A 597 -23.02 -6.93 31.94
CA ARG A 597 -22.77 -8.35 32.26
C ARG A 597 -22.50 -9.23 31.03
N GLU A 598 -23.42 -9.24 30.07
CA GLU A 598 -23.33 -10.10 28.89
C GLU A 598 -22.08 -9.80 28.06
N TRP A 599 -21.74 -8.51 27.93
CA TRP A 599 -20.53 -8.08 27.23
C TRP A 599 -19.28 -8.47 28.01
N PHE A 600 -19.26 -8.24 29.31
CA PHE A 600 -18.11 -8.54 30.17
C PHE A 600 -17.81 -10.04 30.19
N GLU A 601 -18.78 -10.86 30.59
CA GLU A 601 -18.64 -12.32 30.70
C GLU A 601 -18.24 -12.94 29.34
N HIS A 602 -18.72 -12.39 28.22
CA HIS A 602 -18.34 -12.85 26.89
C HIS A 602 -16.86 -12.55 26.56
N HIS A 603 -16.38 -11.34 26.83
CA HIS A 603 -15.04 -10.90 26.41
C HIS A 603 -13.93 -11.30 27.39
N THR A 604 -14.24 -11.48 28.68
CA THR A 604 -13.24 -11.83 29.70
C THR A 604 -13.29 -13.29 30.11
N GLY A 605 -14.43 -13.97 29.96
CA GLY A 605 -14.66 -15.29 30.55
C GLY A 605 -14.90 -15.25 32.06
N GLU A 606 -14.82 -14.07 32.67
CA GLU A 606 -14.94 -13.86 34.11
C GLU A 606 -16.39 -13.54 34.50
N SER A 607 -16.79 -13.99 35.69
CA SER A 607 -18.11 -13.68 36.26
C SER A 607 -18.21 -12.20 36.64
N ALA A 608 -19.21 -11.49 36.12
CA ALA A 608 -19.41 -10.08 36.46
C ALA A 608 -19.71 -9.86 37.96
N ASP A 609 -20.18 -10.88 38.68
CA ASP A 609 -20.42 -10.80 40.13
C ASP A 609 -19.12 -10.81 40.95
N ASP A 610 -18.06 -11.45 40.44
CA ASP A 610 -16.75 -11.48 41.11
C ASP A 610 -15.99 -10.15 40.91
N TRP A 611 -16.44 -9.34 39.95
CA TRP A 611 -15.85 -8.06 39.56
C TRP A 611 -16.83 -6.88 39.73
N GLU A 612 -17.67 -6.90 40.77
CA GLU A 612 -18.68 -5.86 40.99
C GLU A 612 -18.11 -4.43 41.13
N ASP A 613 -16.87 -4.32 41.60
CA ASP A 613 -16.13 -3.06 41.80
C ASP A 613 -15.25 -2.66 40.59
N GLY A 614 -15.35 -3.39 39.47
CA GLY A 614 -14.58 -3.15 38.25
C GLY A 614 -13.42 -4.13 38.03
N PHE A 615 -13.09 -4.37 36.76
CA PHE A 615 -11.97 -5.22 36.30
C PHE A 615 -10.86 -4.33 35.71
N PRO A 616 -9.80 -3.99 36.48
CA PRO A 616 -8.69 -3.19 35.96
C PRO A 616 -8.01 -3.90 34.80
N ILE A 617 -7.78 -3.23 33.68
CA ILE A 617 -7.12 -3.81 32.52
C ILE A 617 -6.21 -2.77 31.85
N ARG A 618 -5.09 -3.23 31.27
CA ARG A 618 -4.04 -2.35 30.74
C ARG A 618 -4.33 -1.87 29.33
N ASN A 619 -5.14 -2.61 28.57
CA ASN A 619 -5.44 -2.37 27.17
C ASN A 619 -6.96 -2.44 26.98
N HIS A 620 -7.57 -1.42 26.38
CA HIS A 620 -9.03 -1.44 26.20
C HIS A 620 -9.50 -2.52 25.19
N ASN A 621 -8.65 -2.88 24.21
CA ASN A 621 -8.82 -3.99 23.26
C ASN A 621 -7.52 -4.78 23.16
N THR A 622 -7.62 -6.11 23.00
CA THR A 622 -6.46 -7.02 22.96
C THR A 622 -6.38 -7.89 21.70
N THR A 623 -7.49 -8.18 21.02
CA THR A 623 -7.52 -9.17 19.92
C THR A 623 -8.00 -8.64 18.56
N THR A 624 -7.41 -9.19 17.49
CA THR A 624 -7.76 -8.94 16.06
C THR A 624 -7.22 -10.07 15.19
N ILE A 625 -7.62 -10.18 13.92
CA ILE A 625 -6.95 -11.06 12.95
C ILE A 625 -6.62 -10.26 11.69
N ALA A 626 -5.32 -10.11 11.41
CA ALA A 626 -4.82 -9.40 10.24
C ALA A 626 -4.40 -10.38 9.11
N PRO A 627 -4.19 -9.92 7.86
CA PRO A 627 -3.83 -10.79 6.73
C PRO A 627 -2.46 -11.50 6.84
N THR A 628 -1.57 -11.00 7.71
CA THR A 628 -0.18 -11.45 7.90
C THR A 628 0.61 -11.77 6.63
N GLY A 629 0.33 -11.13 5.49
CA GLY A 629 0.82 -11.59 4.18
C GLY A 629 2.34 -11.79 4.08
N THR A 630 3.16 -10.84 4.54
CA THR A 630 4.63 -11.02 4.56
C THR A 630 5.12 -11.73 5.82
N THR A 631 4.50 -11.50 6.97
CA THR A 631 4.95 -12.06 8.26
C THR A 631 4.69 -13.56 8.37
N SER A 632 3.66 -14.11 7.71
CA SER A 632 3.44 -15.56 7.63
C SER A 632 4.47 -16.25 6.72
N MET A 633 4.90 -15.60 5.64
CA MET A 633 6.03 -16.10 4.82
C MET A 633 7.33 -16.14 5.62
N VAL A 634 7.60 -15.11 6.43
CA VAL A 634 8.73 -15.08 7.38
C VAL A 634 8.61 -16.20 8.41
N SER A 635 7.40 -16.45 8.92
CA SER A 635 7.11 -17.48 9.92
C SER A 635 6.91 -18.88 9.34
N ASN A 636 7.17 -19.05 8.03
CA ASN A 636 6.95 -20.29 7.28
C ASN A 636 5.56 -20.90 7.53
N THR A 637 4.47 -20.16 7.33
CA THR A 637 3.10 -20.65 7.58
C THR A 637 2.04 -19.93 6.74
N THR A 638 0.79 -20.37 6.82
CA THR A 638 -0.34 -19.73 6.10
C THR A 638 -0.74 -18.41 6.73
N GLY A 639 -1.26 -17.48 5.92
CA GLY A 639 -1.60 -16.13 6.36
C GLY A 639 -2.86 -16.09 7.22
N GLY A 640 -2.81 -15.44 8.38
CA GLY A 640 -3.97 -15.12 9.22
C GLY A 640 -4.89 -16.32 9.46
N CYS A 641 -6.15 -16.12 9.07
CA CYS A 641 -7.19 -17.14 8.99
C CYS A 641 -7.61 -17.43 7.53
N GLU A 642 -6.67 -17.32 6.60
CA GLU A 642 -6.89 -17.69 5.20
C GLU A 642 -6.59 -19.19 4.99
N PRO A 643 -7.33 -19.88 4.10
CA PRO A 643 -6.98 -21.22 3.67
C PRO A 643 -5.65 -21.20 2.88
N ILE A 644 -5.16 -22.38 2.50
CA ILE A 644 -4.05 -22.47 1.55
C ILE A 644 -4.51 -21.89 0.21
N TYR A 645 -3.69 -21.02 -0.41
CA TYR A 645 -4.03 -20.48 -1.72
C TYR A 645 -4.09 -21.59 -2.78
N ASN A 646 -2.98 -22.33 -2.90
CA ASN A 646 -2.89 -23.59 -3.61
C ASN A 646 -1.66 -24.38 -3.12
N VAL A 647 -1.65 -25.70 -3.28
CA VAL A 647 -0.48 -26.54 -2.94
C VAL A 647 0.65 -26.44 -3.96
N ALA A 648 0.35 -25.96 -5.17
CA ALA A 648 1.32 -25.68 -6.22
C ALA A 648 0.91 -24.41 -6.98
N TYR A 649 1.86 -23.50 -7.23
CA TYR A 649 1.58 -22.25 -7.94
C TYR A 649 2.82 -21.74 -8.69
N TYR A 650 2.59 -20.94 -9.74
CA TYR A 650 3.68 -20.25 -10.42
C TYR A 650 4.07 -18.99 -9.66
N LYS A 651 5.38 -18.79 -9.51
CA LYS A 651 5.94 -17.54 -8.99
C LYS A 651 6.67 -16.80 -10.10
N ASN A 652 6.28 -15.54 -10.29
CA ASN A 652 6.91 -14.67 -11.26
C ASN A 652 8.22 -14.12 -10.65
N VAL A 653 9.36 -14.49 -11.23
CA VAL A 653 10.68 -14.03 -10.78
C VAL A 653 11.04 -12.80 -11.61
N SER A 654 10.73 -11.60 -11.12
CA SER A 654 11.09 -10.37 -11.83
C SER A 654 12.56 -10.00 -11.63
N ASP A 655 13.27 -9.91 -12.77
CA ASP A 655 14.40 -9.03 -13.11
C ASP A 655 15.68 -9.01 -12.25
N ASP A 656 16.41 -10.12 -12.12
CA ASP A 656 17.89 -9.98 -11.96
C ASP A 656 18.78 -11.15 -12.43
N VAL A 657 18.25 -12.27 -12.94
CA VAL A 657 19.12 -13.33 -13.50
C VAL A 657 18.43 -13.99 -14.68
N GLN A 658 18.98 -13.78 -15.87
CA GLN A 658 18.77 -14.52 -17.13
C GLN A 658 17.72 -15.67 -17.09
N GLY A 659 16.50 -15.37 -17.55
CA GLY A 659 15.54 -16.37 -18.04
C GLY A 659 14.08 -16.04 -17.73
N ASP A 660 13.21 -16.07 -18.75
CA ASP A 660 11.74 -16.10 -18.62
C ASP A 660 11.26 -17.48 -18.10
N GLU A 661 11.86 -18.01 -17.04
CA GLU A 661 11.46 -19.30 -16.46
C GLU A 661 10.49 -19.09 -15.29
N MET A 662 9.22 -19.45 -15.51
CA MET A 662 8.21 -19.56 -14.46
C MET A 662 8.55 -20.74 -13.54
N LEU A 663 8.96 -20.45 -12.31
CA LEU A 663 9.22 -21.49 -11.29
C LEU A 663 7.91 -21.92 -10.63
N VAL A 664 7.68 -23.23 -10.57
CA VAL A 664 6.59 -23.83 -9.79
C VAL A 664 7.08 -24.03 -8.36
N GLU A 665 6.43 -23.36 -7.41
CA GLU A 665 6.62 -23.58 -5.98
C GLU A 665 5.52 -24.50 -5.43
N PHE A 666 5.86 -25.29 -4.41
CA PHE A 666 4.93 -26.16 -3.70
C PHE A 666 4.86 -25.75 -2.22
N ASP A 667 3.71 -25.96 -1.58
CA ASP A 667 3.57 -25.77 -0.14
C ASP A 667 4.50 -26.73 0.62
N ASP A 668 5.33 -26.18 1.51
CA ASP A 668 6.34 -26.94 2.26
C ASP A 668 5.70 -28.01 3.16
N TYR A 669 4.57 -27.70 3.78
CA TYR A 669 3.91 -28.63 4.69
C TYR A 669 3.24 -29.78 3.92
N PHE A 670 2.68 -29.50 2.73
CA PHE A 670 2.20 -30.53 1.81
C PHE A 670 3.29 -31.55 1.48
N LEU A 671 4.49 -31.08 1.12
CA LEU A 671 5.60 -31.99 0.83
C LEU A 671 5.99 -32.84 2.04
N ARG A 672 6.01 -32.27 3.25
CA ARG A 672 6.30 -33.02 4.49
C ARG A 672 5.27 -34.15 4.75
N VAL A 673 3.98 -33.88 4.51
CA VAL A 673 2.93 -34.91 4.65
C VAL A 673 3.13 -36.03 3.64
N LEU A 674 3.47 -35.72 2.39
CA LEU A 674 3.75 -36.74 1.37
C LEU A 674 4.94 -37.62 1.76
N GLU A 675 6.05 -37.01 2.21
CA GLU A 675 7.25 -37.73 2.65
C GLU A 675 6.99 -38.63 3.87
N ALA A 676 6.22 -38.14 4.85
CA ALA A 676 5.89 -38.89 6.06
C ALA A 676 5.05 -40.16 5.77
N ASN A 677 4.36 -40.19 4.63
CA ASN A 677 3.48 -41.29 4.22
C ASN A 677 4.06 -42.14 3.07
N ASP A 678 5.37 -42.05 2.81
CA ASP A 678 6.07 -42.79 1.75
C ASP A 678 5.48 -42.56 0.34
N ILE A 679 4.92 -41.35 0.08
CA ILE A 679 4.41 -40.95 -1.24
C ILE A 679 5.56 -40.35 -2.06
N ASP A 680 5.64 -40.70 -3.34
CA ASP A 680 6.71 -40.22 -4.23
C ASP A 680 6.48 -38.73 -4.59
N VAL A 681 7.14 -37.85 -3.84
CA VAL A 681 7.06 -36.39 -4.02
C VAL A 681 7.38 -35.95 -5.44
N GLU A 682 8.35 -36.59 -6.10
CA GLU A 682 8.73 -36.17 -7.45
C GLU A 682 7.69 -36.62 -8.49
N GLU A 683 6.99 -37.73 -8.26
CA GLU A 683 5.83 -38.15 -9.07
C GLU A 683 4.67 -37.15 -8.92
N VAL A 684 4.36 -36.73 -7.69
CA VAL A 684 3.31 -35.73 -7.40
C VAL A 684 3.65 -34.37 -8.03
N LYS A 685 4.90 -33.90 -7.88
CA LYS A 685 5.35 -32.64 -8.49
C LYS A 685 5.25 -32.68 -10.00
N LEU A 686 5.64 -33.79 -10.63
CA LEU A 686 5.55 -33.95 -12.07
C LEU A 686 4.10 -33.92 -12.55
N GLU A 687 3.19 -34.65 -11.87
CA GLU A 687 1.75 -34.63 -12.20
C GLU A 687 1.18 -33.21 -12.08
N ALA A 688 1.45 -32.51 -10.97
CA ALA A 688 0.99 -31.14 -10.77
C ALA A 688 1.54 -30.20 -11.85
N GLN A 689 2.83 -30.27 -12.16
CA GLN A 689 3.44 -29.45 -13.21
C GLN A 689 2.86 -29.73 -14.60
N GLU A 690 2.58 -31.00 -14.93
CA GLU A 690 1.93 -31.37 -16.19
C GLU A 690 0.50 -30.81 -16.27
N GLN A 691 -0.28 -30.92 -15.19
CA GLN A 691 -1.63 -30.35 -15.13
C GLN A 691 -1.61 -28.82 -15.19
N MET A 692 -0.69 -28.16 -14.48
CA MET A 692 -0.53 -26.70 -14.50
C MET A 692 -0.13 -26.21 -15.90
N ALA A 693 0.79 -26.92 -16.58
CA ALA A 693 1.17 -26.65 -17.96
C ALA A 693 -0.01 -26.78 -18.96
N ALA A 694 -0.97 -27.66 -18.66
CA ALA A 694 -2.18 -27.86 -19.43
C ALA A 694 -3.35 -26.93 -19.02
N ASN A 695 -3.19 -26.11 -17.96
CA ASN A 695 -4.27 -25.36 -17.31
C ASN A 695 -5.41 -26.26 -16.79
N GLU A 696 -5.09 -27.50 -16.42
CA GLU A 696 -6.03 -28.50 -15.89
C GLU A 696 -5.87 -28.70 -14.37
N PHE A 697 -4.93 -27.97 -13.74
CA PHE A 697 -4.65 -28.12 -12.31
C PHE A 697 -5.72 -27.42 -11.45
N ASP A 698 -6.42 -28.22 -10.64
CA ASP A 698 -7.55 -27.82 -9.80
C ASP A 698 -7.27 -28.04 -8.31
N GLY A 699 -6.00 -27.89 -7.90
CA GLY A 699 -5.58 -28.19 -6.53
C GLY A 699 -5.33 -29.68 -6.28
N VAL A 700 -5.42 -30.11 -5.01
CA VAL A 700 -5.00 -31.46 -4.60
C VAL A 700 -5.95 -32.54 -5.09
N GLU A 701 -7.25 -32.27 -5.15
CA GLU A 701 -8.25 -33.23 -5.64
C GLU A 701 -8.00 -33.67 -7.10
N GLY A 702 -7.29 -32.86 -7.88
CA GLY A 702 -6.88 -33.19 -9.24
C GLY A 702 -5.71 -34.19 -9.33
N LEU A 703 -4.99 -34.45 -8.24
CA LEU A 703 -3.76 -35.24 -8.24
C LEU A 703 -4.04 -36.70 -7.92
N SER A 704 -4.00 -37.56 -8.94
CA SER A 704 -4.24 -39.00 -8.79
C SER A 704 -3.14 -39.75 -8.02
N THR A 705 -1.98 -39.11 -7.87
CA THR A 705 -0.86 -39.59 -7.04
C THR A 705 -1.06 -39.35 -5.55
N VAL A 706 -2.02 -38.50 -5.16
CA VAL A 706 -2.29 -38.14 -3.76
C VAL A 706 -3.51 -38.92 -3.25
N PRO A 707 -3.41 -39.65 -2.12
CA PRO A 707 -4.56 -40.32 -1.51
C PRO A 707 -5.65 -39.35 -1.03
N ASP A 708 -6.91 -39.76 -1.15
CA ASP A 708 -8.09 -38.97 -0.74
C ASP A 708 -8.00 -38.47 0.71
N ALA A 709 -7.50 -39.31 1.65
CA ALA A 709 -7.34 -38.95 3.06
C ALA A 709 -6.35 -37.79 3.30
N ILE A 710 -5.44 -37.52 2.37
CA ILE A 710 -4.59 -36.32 2.35
C ILE A 710 -5.31 -35.20 1.60
N GLY A 711 -5.86 -35.50 0.42
CA GLY A 711 -6.54 -34.52 -0.43
C GLY A 711 -7.63 -33.74 0.30
N GLU A 712 -8.44 -34.42 1.12
CA GLU A 712 -9.54 -33.79 1.85
C GLU A 712 -9.10 -32.76 2.91
N LEU A 713 -7.83 -32.79 3.35
CA LEU A 713 -7.30 -31.85 4.35
C LEU A 713 -6.65 -30.61 3.72
N PHE A 714 -6.04 -30.76 2.55
CA PHE A 714 -5.34 -29.66 1.85
C PHE A 714 -6.30 -28.81 1.01
N VAL A 715 -7.34 -28.30 1.67
CA VAL A 715 -8.36 -27.44 1.07
C VAL A 715 -7.74 -26.14 0.59
N VAL A 716 -7.89 -25.88 -0.71
CA VAL A 716 -7.43 -24.64 -1.34
C VAL A 716 -8.55 -23.61 -1.44
N THR A 717 -8.20 -22.36 -1.72
CA THR A 717 -9.17 -21.26 -1.82
C THR A 717 -10.34 -21.55 -2.78
N SER A 718 -10.10 -22.23 -3.89
CA SER A 718 -11.12 -22.56 -4.89
C SER A 718 -12.11 -23.65 -4.47
N ASP A 719 -11.76 -24.44 -3.44
CA ASP A 719 -12.59 -25.55 -2.95
C ASP A 719 -13.73 -25.07 -2.03
N LEU A 720 -13.64 -23.82 -1.56
CA LEU A 720 -14.55 -23.26 -0.58
C LEU A 720 -15.64 -22.42 -1.25
N THR A 721 -16.86 -22.62 -0.78
CA THR A 721 -17.96 -21.71 -1.03
C THR A 721 -17.78 -20.41 -0.25
N GLY A 722 -18.46 -19.34 -0.70
CA GLY A 722 -18.48 -18.07 0.03
C GLY A 722 -18.97 -18.22 1.47
N LEU A 723 -19.95 -19.09 1.71
CA LEU A 723 -20.46 -19.37 3.05
C LEU A 723 -19.47 -20.13 3.93
N GLU A 724 -18.70 -21.08 3.39
CA GLU A 724 -17.65 -21.75 4.18
C GLU A 724 -16.57 -20.75 4.60
N HIS A 725 -16.18 -19.83 3.72
CA HIS A 725 -15.30 -18.71 4.10
C HIS A 725 -15.92 -17.83 5.20
N ALA A 726 -17.18 -17.45 5.05
CA ALA A 726 -17.90 -16.59 5.99
C ALA A 726 -18.13 -17.28 7.35
N GLY A 727 -18.32 -18.61 7.35
CA GLY A 727 -18.48 -19.45 8.53
C GLY A 727 -17.25 -19.39 9.43
N VAL A 728 -16.06 -19.59 8.86
CA VAL A 728 -14.78 -19.49 9.58
C VAL A 728 -14.62 -18.09 10.19
N GLN A 729 -14.91 -17.05 9.41
CA GLN A 729 -14.83 -15.66 9.89
C GLN A 729 -15.76 -15.40 11.08
N CYS A 730 -17.03 -15.82 10.99
CA CYS A 730 -18.01 -15.61 12.05
C CYS A 730 -17.68 -16.41 13.32
N ALA A 731 -17.12 -17.60 13.17
CA ALA A 731 -16.69 -18.42 14.29
C ALA A 731 -15.54 -17.75 15.05
N LEU A 732 -14.49 -17.31 14.34
CA LEU A 732 -13.37 -16.58 14.92
C LEU A 732 -13.80 -15.25 15.55
N GLN A 733 -14.76 -14.54 14.94
CA GLN A 733 -15.20 -13.22 15.43
C GLN A 733 -15.75 -13.26 16.86
N LYS A 734 -16.20 -14.43 17.35
CA LYS A 734 -16.63 -14.63 18.74
C LYS A 734 -15.52 -14.43 19.77
N GLY A 735 -14.26 -14.65 19.38
CA GLY A 735 -13.09 -14.43 20.22
C GLY A 735 -12.29 -13.19 19.84
N VAL A 736 -12.87 -12.23 19.11
CA VAL A 736 -12.16 -11.04 18.62
C VAL A 736 -12.85 -9.74 19.01
N ASP A 737 -12.13 -8.90 19.77
CA ASP A 737 -12.61 -7.57 20.22
C ASP A 737 -12.75 -6.58 19.06
N SER A 738 -11.73 -6.50 18.20
CA SER A 738 -11.73 -5.65 16.99
C SER A 738 -12.47 -6.39 15.86
N ALA A 739 -11.93 -6.46 14.65
CA ALA A 739 -12.49 -7.23 13.55
C ALA A 739 -11.45 -8.17 12.93
N ILE A 740 -11.83 -8.79 11.81
CA ILE A 740 -11.04 -9.80 11.11
C ILE A 740 -10.90 -9.37 9.66
N SER A 741 -9.67 -9.37 9.15
CA SER A 741 -9.43 -9.32 7.72
C SER A 741 -9.58 -10.73 7.16
N LYS A 742 -10.65 -10.95 6.40
CA LYS A 742 -10.92 -12.20 5.69
C LYS A 742 -11.49 -11.87 4.32
N THR A 743 -10.94 -12.50 3.30
CA THR A 743 -11.49 -12.43 1.94
C THR A 743 -12.37 -13.65 1.68
N CYS A 744 -13.63 -13.45 1.31
CA CYS A 744 -14.47 -14.51 0.76
C CYS A 744 -14.18 -14.59 -0.75
N ASN A 745 -13.38 -15.57 -1.15
CA ASN A 745 -12.98 -15.73 -2.55
C ASN A 745 -14.05 -16.53 -3.29
N PHE A 746 -14.22 -16.23 -4.57
CA PHE A 746 -15.20 -16.88 -5.43
C PHE A 746 -14.61 -17.17 -6.81
N PRO A 747 -15.02 -18.26 -7.47
CA PRO A 747 -14.68 -18.51 -8.86
C PRO A 747 -15.31 -17.45 -9.77
N ASN A 748 -14.77 -17.28 -10.99
CA ASN A 748 -15.27 -16.30 -11.96
C ASN A 748 -16.77 -16.48 -12.28
N SER A 749 -17.26 -17.72 -12.22
CA SER A 749 -18.66 -18.11 -12.46
C SER A 749 -19.63 -17.73 -11.33
N ALA A 750 -19.16 -17.21 -10.20
CA ALA A 750 -20.03 -16.82 -9.09
C ALA A 750 -21.02 -15.73 -9.49
N SER A 751 -22.22 -15.82 -8.95
CA SER A 751 -23.35 -14.94 -9.18
C SER A 751 -23.41 -13.77 -8.19
N LYS A 752 -24.27 -12.80 -8.46
CA LYS A 752 -24.59 -11.72 -7.53
C LYS A 752 -25.23 -12.24 -6.23
N GLU A 753 -26.05 -13.29 -6.34
CA GLU A 753 -26.71 -13.94 -5.18
C GLU A 753 -25.68 -14.49 -4.19
N ASP A 754 -24.54 -15.01 -4.68
CA ASP A 754 -23.48 -15.55 -3.82
C ASP A 754 -22.86 -14.45 -2.94
N MET A 755 -22.76 -13.21 -3.45
CA MET A 755 -22.29 -12.05 -2.68
C MET A 755 -23.33 -11.61 -1.66
N ASP A 756 -24.62 -11.60 -2.05
CA ASP A 756 -25.75 -11.30 -1.15
C ASP A 756 -25.78 -12.25 0.04
N GLU A 757 -25.67 -13.55 -0.24
CA GLU A 757 -25.72 -14.60 0.77
C GLU A 757 -24.60 -14.41 1.81
N VAL A 758 -23.37 -14.13 1.37
CA VAL A 758 -22.24 -13.86 2.28
C VAL A 758 -22.48 -12.61 3.12
N TYR A 759 -22.88 -11.49 2.53
CA TYR A 759 -23.08 -10.25 3.29
C TYR A 759 -24.16 -10.40 4.36
N ARG A 760 -25.29 -11.03 4.01
CA ARG A 760 -26.36 -11.32 4.97
C ARG A 760 -25.92 -12.33 6.01
N TYR A 761 -25.14 -13.35 5.64
CA TYR A 761 -24.63 -14.34 6.57
C TYR A 761 -23.74 -13.68 7.63
N ILE A 762 -22.75 -12.87 7.21
CA ILE A 762 -21.87 -12.12 8.12
C ILE A 762 -22.69 -11.23 9.05
N TYR A 763 -23.71 -10.53 8.53
CA TYR A 763 -24.59 -9.71 9.35
C TYR A 763 -25.31 -10.53 10.43
N ASN A 764 -25.92 -11.66 10.04
CA ASN A 764 -26.76 -12.47 10.91
C ASN A 764 -25.98 -13.28 11.95
N HIS A 765 -24.70 -13.61 11.68
CA HIS A 765 -23.89 -14.47 12.54
C HIS A 765 -22.87 -13.72 13.41
N GLY A 766 -22.90 -12.38 13.36
CA GLY A 766 -22.15 -11.51 14.27
C GLY A 766 -20.79 -11.04 13.75
N GLY A 767 -20.52 -11.19 12.45
CA GLY A 767 -19.38 -10.58 11.79
C GLY A 767 -19.45 -9.04 11.81
N LYS A 768 -18.29 -8.37 11.89
CA LYS A 768 -18.19 -6.90 11.94
C LYS A 768 -17.93 -6.25 10.58
N GLY A 769 -17.57 -7.03 9.57
CA GLY A 769 -17.40 -6.61 8.18
C GLY A 769 -16.90 -7.76 7.33
N VAL A 770 -16.86 -7.60 6.01
CA VAL A 770 -16.37 -8.62 5.08
C VAL A 770 -16.00 -8.01 3.74
N THR A 771 -15.01 -8.62 3.09
CA THR A 771 -14.66 -8.36 1.69
C THR A 771 -14.92 -9.62 0.88
N VAL A 772 -15.52 -9.46 -0.29
CA VAL A 772 -15.69 -10.52 -1.28
C VAL A 772 -14.75 -10.27 -2.45
N TYR A 773 -14.20 -11.32 -3.02
CA TYR A 773 -13.36 -11.24 -4.20
C TYR A 773 -13.76 -12.33 -5.18
N ARG A 774 -14.27 -11.93 -6.34
CA ARG A 774 -14.58 -12.86 -7.44
C ARG A 774 -13.41 -12.88 -8.42
N ASP A 775 -12.96 -14.07 -8.77
CA ASP A 775 -11.89 -14.28 -9.75
C ASP A 775 -12.22 -13.59 -11.09
N GLY A 776 -11.22 -12.95 -11.70
CA GLY A 776 -11.37 -12.16 -12.93
C GLY A 776 -11.98 -10.74 -12.77
N THR A 777 -12.32 -10.29 -11.56
CA THR A 777 -12.79 -8.90 -11.33
C THR A 777 -11.68 -7.85 -11.44
N ARG A 778 -10.42 -8.24 -11.17
CA ARG A 778 -9.24 -7.36 -11.29
C ARG A 778 -8.27 -7.84 -12.36
N SER A 779 -7.59 -6.89 -12.99
CA SER A 779 -6.74 -7.12 -14.16
C SER A 779 -5.36 -7.75 -13.86
N LYS A 780 -4.92 -7.72 -12.59
CA LYS A 780 -3.63 -8.29 -12.15
C LYS A 780 -3.84 -9.25 -10.98
N GLN A 781 -3.31 -10.47 -11.11
CA GLN A 781 -3.23 -11.46 -10.02
C GLN A 781 -1.77 -11.67 -9.62
N VAL A 782 -1.54 -11.79 -8.31
CA VAL A 782 -0.18 -11.96 -7.74
C VAL A 782 0.28 -13.41 -7.77
N LEU A 783 -0.65 -14.36 -7.63
CA LEU A 783 -0.40 -15.80 -7.65
C LEU A 783 -1.32 -16.44 -8.70
N THR A 784 -0.81 -17.40 -9.50
CA THR A 784 -1.62 -18.10 -10.52
C THR A 784 -1.20 -19.56 -10.63
N THR A 785 -2.15 -20.44 -10.95
CA THR A 785 -1.91 -21.86 -11.25
C THR A 785 -1.80 -22.13 -12.76
N ARG A 786 -2.00 -21.12 -13.61
CA ARG A 786 -2.04 -21.24 -15.07
C ARG A 786 -0.70 -20.90 -15.71
N ALA A 787 -0.19 -21.79 -16.57
CA ALA A 787 1.14 -21.67 -17.20
C ALA A 787 1.24 -20.54 -18.22
N LYS A 788 0.12 -20.23 -18.86
CA LYS A 788 -0.09 -18.96 -19.54
C LYS A 788 -1.19 -18.24 -18.79
N ASN A 789 -0.94 -17.01 -18.35
CA ASN A 789 -2.01 -16.06 -18.10
C ASN A 789 -2.66 -15.71 -19.46
N THR A 790 -3.33 -16.66 -20.10
CA THR A 790 -4.04 -16.50 -21.39
C THR A 790 -5.33 -15.68 -21.25
N GLU A 791 -5.46 -14.85 -20.21
CA GLU A 791 -6.33 -13.67 -20.26
C GLU A 791 -5.54 -12.35 -20.19
N PHE A 792 -4.21 -12.38 -20.01
CA PHE A 792 -3.40 -11.17 -19.85
C PHE A 792 -2.03 -11.17 -20.57
N SER A 793 -1.68 -12.17 -21.39
CA SER A 793 -0.57 -12.05 -22.34
C SER A 793 -0.68 -12.97 -23.56
N ASP A 794 -1.59 -12.70 -24.48
CA ASP A 794 -1.58 -13.39 -25.80
C ASP A 794 -1.33 -12.39 -26.92
N ASP A 795 -0.05 -12.22 -27.27
CA ASP A 795 0.38 -11.51 -28.47
C ASP A 795 0.07 -12.33 -29.76
N GLU A 796 -0.29 -13.61 -29.63
CA GLU A 796 -0.72 -14.46 -30.76
C GLU A 796 -2.11 -14.09 -31.30
N GLU A 797 -3.06 -13.71 -30.43
CA GLU A 797 -4.44 -13.40 -30.85
C GLU A 797 -4.52 -12.04 -31.56
N ALA A 798 -3.67 -11.08 -31.15
CA ALA A 798 -3.49 -9.81 -31.85
C ALA A 798 -2.88 -10.02 -33.25
N ALA A 799 -1.91 -10.91 -33.39
CA ALA A 799 -1.34 -11.25 -34.69
C ALA A 799 -2.36 -11.95 -35.60
N GLU A 800 -3.17 -12.87 -35.08
CA GLU A 800 -4.24 -13.51 -35.86
C GLU A 800 -5.36 -12.55 -36.25
N ALA A 801 -5.75 -11.62 -35.36
CA ALA A 801 -6.75 -10.59 -35.64
C ALA A 801 -6.26 -9.59 -36.72
N ILE A 802 -4.99 -9.17 -36.64
CA ILE A 802 -4.35 -8.31 -37.64
C ILE A 802 -4.25 -9.04 -38.98
N VAL A 803 -3.83 -10.30 -39.00
CA VAL A 803 -3.75 -11.12 -40.23
C VAL A 803 -5.14 -11.38 -40.83
N SER A 804 -6.17 -11.54 -39.99
CA SER A 804 -7.57 -11.67 -40.42
C SER A 804 -8.07 -10.39 -41.05
N GLN A 805 -7.88 -9.23 -40.40
CA GLN A 805 -8.26 -7.93 -40.94
C GLN A 805 -7.51 -7.60 -42.24
N ILE A 806 -6.22 -7.93 -42.31
CA ILE A 806 -5.41 -7.79 -43.53
C ILE A 806 -6.00 -8.65 -44.66
N ARG A 807 -6.38 -9.91 -44.39
CA ARG A 807 -7.04 -10.78 -45.38
C ARG A 807 -8.42 -10.28 -45.78
N ASP A 808 -9.20 -9.71 -44.87
CA ASP A 808 -10.53 -9.20 -45.15
C ASP A 808 -10.52 -7.91 -45.99
N VAL A 809 -9.51 -7.06 -45.79
CA VAL A 809 -9.37 -5.77 -46.48
C VAL A 809 -8.56 -5.90 -47.77
N PHE A 810 -7.48 -6.69 -47.77
CA PHE A 810 -6.51 -6.79 -48.86
C PHE A 810 -6.49 -8.17 -49.57
N GLY A 811 -7.27 -9.14 -49.09
CA GLY A 811 -7.42 -10.48 -49.68
C GLY A 811 -6.39 -11.49 -49.19
N ASP A 812 -5.11 -11.10 -49.14
CA ASP A 812 -4.04 -11.86 -48.49
C ASP A 812 -2.91 -10.94 -48.00
N VAL A 813 -1.95 -11.52 -47.29
CA VAL A 813 -0.84 -10.80 -46.67
C VAL A 813 0.17 -10.31 -47.73
N ASP A 814 0.29 -11.02 -48.86
CA ASP A 814 1.20 -10.61 -49.94
C ASP A 814 0.67 -9.35 -50.65
N ALA A 815 -0.65 -9.26 -50.85
CA ALA A 815 -1.32 -8.09 -51.42
C ALA A 815 -1.29 -6.85 -50.50
N PHE A 816 -1.24 -7.06 -49.18
CA PHE A 816 -1.03 -6.00 -48.19
C PHE A 816 0.38 -5.41 -48.27
N LEU A 817 1.39 -6.26 -48.37
CA LEU A 817 2.80 -5.85 -48.51
C LEU A 817 3.11 -5.21 -49.88
N GLU A 818 2.34 -5.53 -50.92
CA GLU A 818 2.48 -4.95 -52.26
C GLU A 818 1.63 -3.68 -52.49
N SER A 819 0.83 -3.25 -51.51
CA SER A 819 0.00 -2.05 -51.67
C SER A 819 0.85 -0.78 -51.51
N GLU A 820 0.73 0.16 -52.46
CA GLU A 820 1.51 1.41 -52.47
C GLU A 820 1.27 2.24 -51.18
N GLU A 821 0.06 2.18 -50.60
CA GLU A 821 -0.28 2.91 -49.36
C GLU A 821 0.39 2.30 -48.11
N VAL A 822 0.68 0.99 -48.10
CA VAL A 822 1.36 0.29 -46.98
C VAL A 822 2.87 0.33 -47.14
N SER A 823 3.38 0.22 -48.37
CA SER A 823 4.82 0.36 -48.65
C SER A 823 5.34 1.78 -48.33
N ASP A 824 4.49 2.80 -48.41
CA ASP A 824 4.83 4.17 -48.02
C ASP A 824 4.80 4.39 -46.49
N LEU A 825 4.12 3.50 -45.75
CA LEU A 825 3.97 3.55 -44.28
C LEU A 825 4.96 2.63 -43.55
N ILE A 826 5.45 1.56 -44.20
CA ILE A 826 6.39 0.56 -43.63
C ILE A 826 7.83 0.80 -44.15
N GLY A 827 8.09 1.93 -44.81
CA GLY A 827 9.41 2.28 -45.31
C GLY A 827 10.42 2.51 -44.18
N ASP A 828 11.53 1.76 -44.24
CA ASP A 828 12.77 1.76 -43.44
C ASP A 828 12.83 0.94 -42.14
N GLU A 829 11.71 0.58 -41.49
CA GLU A 829 11.76 -0.21 -40.24
C GLU A 829 12.06 -1.72 -40.43
N LEU A 830 11.93 -2.28 -41.63
CA LEU A 830 12.13 -3.73 -41.85
C LEU A 830 13.58 -4.13 -42.19
N GLU A 831 14.47 -3.20 -42.55
CA GLU A 831 15.87 -3.52 -42.86
C GLU A 831 16.76 -3.62 -41.61
N LEU A 832 16.39 -2.98 -40.49
CA LEU A 832 17.14 -3.10 -39.22
C LEU A 832 16.91 -4.43 -38.49
N ALA A 833 15.76 -5.10 -38.71
CA ALA A 833 15.43 -6.35 -38.03
C ALA A 833 16.31 -7.55 -38.44
N PHE A 834 17.14 -7.42 -39.49
CA PHE A 834 18.00 -8.50 -39.99
C PHE A 834 19.50 -8.13 -40.10
N ALA A 835 19.95 -7.04 -39.47
CA ALA A 835 21.37 -6.72 -39.40
C ALA A 835 22.05 -7.45 -38.21
N ASP A 836 22.71 -8.57 -38.52
CA ASP A 836 23.63 -9.28 -37.62
C ASP A 836 24.74 -8.34 -37.13
N SER A 837 24.61 -7.77 -35.91
CA SER A 837 25.67 -7.57 -34.89
C SER A 837 25.15 -6.71 -33.72
N PRO A 838 25.32 -7.13 -32.45
CA PRO A 838 24.87 -6.35 -31.30
C PRO A 838 25.82 -5.17 -31.04
N SER A 839 25.31 -3.94 -31.11
CA SER A 839 25.92 -2.83 -30.37
C SER A 839 25.35 -2.83 -28.95
N GLU A 840 26.21 -2.72 -27.94
CA GLU A 840 25.81 -2.71 -26.52
C GLU A 840 25.05 -1.41 -26.18
N VAL A 841 23.75 -1.38 -26.43
CA VAL A 841 22.86 -0.29 -25.99
C VAL A 841 22.77 -0.30 -24.45
N GLY A 842 22.87 0.87 -23.82
CA GLY A 842 22.72 1.02 -22.36
C GLY A 842 24.02 1.16 -21.54
N LYS A 843 25.20 1.04 -22.16
CA LYS A 843 26.49 1.41 -21.51
C LYS A 843 27.04 2.72 -22.09
N LYS A 844 27.21 3.73 -21.22
CA LYS A 844 27.78 5.03 -21.60
C LYS A 844 29.20 4.90 -22.15
N ARG A 845 29.38 5.19 -23.44
CA ARG A 845 30.68 5.17 -24.14
C ARG A 845 31.66 6.18 -23.51
N PRO A 846 32.95 5.81 -23.30
CA PRO A 846 33.96 6.73 -22.79
C PRO A 846 34.21 7.85 -23.79
N ARG A 847 34.38 9.08 -23.30
CA ARG A 847 34.54 10.28 -24.13
C ARG A 847 35.98 10.38 -24.66
N PRO A 848 36.21 10.53 -25.97
CA PRO A 848 37.54 10.79 -26.54
C PRO A 848 38.15 12.12 -26.07
N ASP A 849 39.48 12.22 -26.14
CA ASP A 849 40.22 13.43 -25.73
C ASP A 849 39.93 14.65 -26.64
N VAL A 850 39.59 14.41 -27.92
CA VAL A 850 39.26 15.44 -28.91
C VAL A 850 38.05 15.00 -29.72
N LEU A 851 37.08 15.90 -29.89
CA LEU A 851 35.90 15.73 -30.72
C LEU A 851 35.77 16.93 -31.66
N TYR A 852 35.22 16.71 -32.85
CA TYR A 852 34.93 17.76 -33.82
C TYR A 852 33.43 18.01 -33.83
N GLY A 853 33.00 19.25 -34.10
CA GLY A 853 31.57 19.55 -34.07
C GLY A 853 31.23 20.84 -34.77
N VAL A 854 29.93 21.04 -34.97
CA VAL A 854 29.35 22.21 -35.64
C VAL A 854 28.41 22.94 -34.71
N THR A 855 28.54 24.26 -34.69
CA THR A 855 27.66 25.15 -33.92
C THR A 855 26.58 25.74 -34.81
N GLN A 856 25.33 25.51 -34.45
CA GLN A 856 24.17 26.15 -35.04
C GLN A 856 23.63 27.23 -34.10
N ARG A 857 23.40 28.43 -34.63
CA ARG A 857 22.65 29.48 -33.94
C ARG A 857 21.18 29.39 -34.37
N ILE A 858 20.28 29.26 -33.41
CA ILE A 858 18.84 29.21 -33.61
C ILE A 858 18.19 30.33 -32.80
N ASP A 859 17.37 31.14 -33.48
CA ASP A 859 16.60 32.20 -32.85
C ASP A 859 15.36 31.60 -32.14
N THR A 860 15.27 31.71 -30.80
CA THR A 860 14.16 31.18 -29.98
C THR A 860 13.34 32.30 -29.33
N GLY A 861 12.16 31.98 -28.77
CA GLY A 861 11.33 32.94 -28.03
C GLY A 861 11.95 33.49 -26.75
N TYR A 862 13.07 32.91 -26.29
CA TYR A 862 13.78 33.26 -25.05
C TYR A 862 15.18 33.83 -25.30
N GLY A 863 15.57 34.05 -26.56
CA GLY A 863 16.90 34.52 -26.93
C GLY A 863 17.60 33.62 -27.95
N LYS A 864 18.87 33.90 -28.20
CA LYS A 864 19.66 33.16 -29.21
C LYS A 864 20.26 31.92 -28.60
N LEU A 865 19.82 30.75 -29.05
CA LEU A 865 20.36 29.46 -28.65
C LEU A 865 21.51 29.07 -29.59
N TYR A 866 22.63 28.66 -29.03
CA TYR A 866 23.80 28.14 -29.74
C TYR A 866 23.93 26.65 -29.42
N VAL A 867 23.55 25.78 -30.36
CA VAL A 867 23.60 24.32 -30.24
C VAL A 867 24.86 23.81 -30.93
N ASN A 868 25.73 23.14 -30.19
CA ASN A 868 26.97 22.53 -30.66
C ASN A 868 26.77 21.02 -30.69
N ILE A 869 26.86 20.41 -31.86
CA ILE A 869 26.76 18.96 -32.04
C ILE A 869 28.16 18.47 -32.39
N ASN A 870 28.73 17.64 -31.52
CA ASN A 870 30.04 17.03 -31.70
C ASN A 870 29.86 15.59 -32.19
N GLU A 871 30.69 15.18 -33.14
CA GLU A 871 30.69 13.85 -33.75
C GLU A 871 31.85 13.00 -33.24
N ASP A 872 31.66 11.68 -33.23
CA ASP A 872 32.71 10.71 -32.93
C ASP A 872 33.61 10.41 -34.15
N GLU A 873 34.51 9.44 -34.01
CA GLU A 873 35.46 9.07 -35.07
C GLU A 873 34.80 8.49 -36.32
N GLU A 874 33.53 8.04 -36.22
CA GLU A 874 32.74 7.48 -37.31
C GLU A 874 31.87 8.54 -38.00
N GLY A 875 31.83 9.76 -37.46
CA GLY A 875 31.08 10.89 -38.01
C GLY A 875 29.64 10.99 -37.50
N GLU A 876 29.31 10.22 -36.46
CA GLU A 876 27.98 10.17 -35.85
C GLU A 876 27.87 11.13 -34.65
N PRO A 877 26.69 11.74 -34.39
CA PRO A 877 26.49 12.59 -33.21
C PRO A 877 26.83 11.87 -31.91
N PHE A 878 27.77 12.45 -31.15
CA PHE A 878 28.28 11.86 -29.92
C PHE A 878 27.88 12.65 -28.67
N GLU A 879 27.86 13.99 -28.75
CA GLU A 879 27.42 14.86 -27.65
C GLU A 879 26.86 16.19 -28.18
N LEU A 880 25.94 16.79 -27.42
CA LEU A 880 25.28 18.05 -27.74
C LEU A 880 25.40 19.04 -26.59
N PHE A 881 25.94 20.23 -26.85
CA PHE A 881 25.97 21.34 -25.90
C PHE A 881 25.18 22.53 -26.40
N ALA A 882 24.29 23.06 -25.57
CA ALA A 882 23.53 24.24 -25.90
C ALA A 882 23.77 25.37 -24.91
N ASN A 883 23.95 26.58 -25.41
CA ASN A 883 24.08 27.80 -24.61
C ASN A 883 23.16 28.89 -25.16
N ILE A 884 22.40 29.55 -24.29
CA ILE A 884 21.50 30.64 -24.67
C ILE A 884 22.08 31.99 -24.22
N GLY A 885 22.21 32.94 -25.15
CA GLY A 885 22.81 34.25 -24.89
C GLY A 885 21.79 35.26 -24.35
N ASN A 886 22.15 35.99 -23.28
CA ASN A 886 21.37 37.02 -22.58
C ASN A 886 20.16 36.54 -21.75
N SER A 887 20.11 35.27 -21.34
CA SER A 887 19.07 34.75 -20.43
C SER A 887 19.59 34.61 -18.99
N GLY A 888 18.76 34.93 -17.99
CA GLY A 888 19.05 34.68 -16.57
C GLY A 888 19.15 33.18 -16.19
N GLY A 889 19.41 32.92 -14.90
CA GLY A 889 19.82 31.60 -14.39
C GLY A 889 18.84 30.44 -14.61
N PHE A 890 17.52 30.67 -14.57
CA PHE A 890 16.52 29.59 -14.72
C PHE A 890 16.54 28.97 -16.12
N THR A 891 16.37 29.78 -17.18
CA THR A 891 16.40 29.32 -18.58
C THR A 891 17.75 28.71 -18.96
N ALA A 892 18.85 29.27 -18.45
CA ALA A 892 20.19 28.71 -18.66
C ALA A 892 20.34 27.33 -18.00
N SER A 893 19.86 27.16 -16.76
CA SER A 893 19.94 25.89 -16.04
C SER A 893 19.14 24.76 -16.71
N PHE A 894 17.93 25.05 -17.21
CA PHE A 894 17.11 24.09 -17.95
C PHE A 894 17.75 23.72 -19.30
N THR A 895 18.29 24.70 -20.02
CA THR A 895 19.01 24.47 -21.28
C THR A 895 20.23 23.56 -21.07
N GLU A 896 21.00 23.81 -20.00
CA GLU A 896 22.17 23.00 -19.67
C GLU A 896 21.79 21.58 -19.23
N ALA A 897 20.75 21.43 -18.40
CA ALA A 897 20.25 20.12 -17.97
C ALA A 897 19.81 19.27 -19.17
N LEU A 898 19.00 19.85 -20.07
CA LEU A 898 18.51 19.15 -21.26
C LEU A 898 19.66 18.73 -22.19
N ALA A 899 20.61 19.62 -22.46
CA ALA A 899 21.77 19.30 -23.30
C ALA A 899 22.65 18.18 -22.71
N LYS A 900 22.81 18.12 -21.38
CA LYS A 900 23.55 17.04 -20.70
C LYS A 900 22.81 15.70 -20.77
N THR A 901 21.48 15.71 -20.69
CA THR A 901 20.65 14.50 -20.83
C THR A 901 20.74 13.97 -22.25
N VAL A 902 20.57 14.83 -23.27
CA VAL A 902 20.74 14.46 -24.68
C VAL A 902 22.15 13.92 -24.95
N SER A 903 23.18 14.57 -24.43
CA SER A 903 24.57 14.07 -24.54
C SER A 903 24.77 12.71 -23.87
N THR A 904 24.04 12.40 -22.80
CA THR A 904 24.13 11.09 -22.14
C THR A 904 23.40 10.03 -22.96
N ALA A 905 22.25 10.35 -23.55
CA ALA A 905 21.52 9.47 -24.45
C ALA A 905 22.36 9.09 -25.68
N LEU A 906 22.93 10.09 -26.38
CA LEU A 906 23.82 9.87 -27.53
C LEU A 906 25.02 8.97 -27.17
N ARG A 907 25.64 9.21 -26.00
CA ARG A 907 26.77 8.39 -25.54
C ARG A 907 26.37 6.98 -25.11
N SER A 908 25.10 6.73 -24.84
CA SER A 908 24.58 5.41 -24.47
C SER A 908 24.03 4.62 -25.67
N GLY A 909 24.21 5.15 -26.89
CA GLY A 909 23.84 4.48 -28.14
C GLY A 909 22.38 4.66 -28.54
N VAL A 910 21.69 5.67 -27.98
CA VAL A 910 20.33 6.04 -28.42
C VAL A 910 20.42 6.72 -29.79
N ASP A 911 19.48 6.39 -30.67
CA ASP A 911 19.43 6.91 -32.04
C ASP A 911 19.29 8.45 -32.05
N PRO A 912 20.21 9.19 -32.69
CA PRO A 912 20.10 10.63 -32.82
C PRO A 912 18.83 11.12 -33.53
N GLU A 913 18.25 10.34 -34.46
CA GLU A 913 17.01 10.69 -35.16
C GLU A 913 15.81 10.63 -34.21
N GLU A 914 15.72 9.55 -33.41
CA GLU A 914 14.68 9.39 -32.38
C GLU A 914 14.72 10.53 -31.35
N ILE A 915 15.93 10.91 -30.89
CA ILE A 915 16.09 12.06 -29.99
C ILE A 915 15.62 13.36 -30.66
N ALA A 916 15.92 13.56 -31.95
CA ALA A 916 15.53 14.77 -32.66
C ALA A 916 14.01 14.87 -32.83
N ASP A 917 13.33 13.75 -33.08
CA ASP A 917 11.88 13.69 -33.23
C ASP A 917 11.13 13.84 -31.90
N GLU A 918 11.62 13.23 -30.82
CA GLU A 918 11.04 13.41 -29.48
C GLU A 918 11.13 14.85 -28.97
N LEU A 919 12.18 15.58 -29.34
CA LEU A 919 12.34 16.97 -28.95
C LEU A 919 11.50 17.94 -29.79
N LYS A 920 11.06 17.52 -30.98
CA LYS A 920 10.39 18.35 -31.98
C LYS A 920 8.93 18.57 -31.62
N GLY A 921 8.46 19.80 -31.82
CA GLY A 921 7.08 20.18 -31.53
C GLY A 921 6.79 20.45 -30.04
N ILE A 922 7.74 20.19 -29.13
CA ILE A 922 7.61 20.58 -27.72
C ILE A 922 7.37 22.08 -27.64
N ARG A 923 6.27 22.48 -27.01
CA ARG A 923 5.79 23.85 -27.02
C ARG A 923 6.02 24.58 -25.71
N SER A 924 6.38 25.85 -25.83
CA SER A 924 6.49 26.78 -24.71
C SER A 924 5.67 28.05 -25.00
N PRO A 925 5.38 28.90 -24.00
CA PRO A 925 4.56 30.10 -24.20
C PRO A 925 5.11 31.08 -25.26
N LYS A 926 6.43 31.16 -25.44
CA LYS A 926 7.07 32.04 -26.43
C LYS A 926 7.58 31.25 -27.64
N VAL A 927 6.98 31.50 -28.80
CA VAL A 927 7.41 30.93 -30.09
C VAL A 927 8.24 31.94 -30.89
N ALA A 928 9.19 31.46 -31.69
CA ALA A 928 9.98 32.27 -32.61
C ALA A 928 10.01 31.64 -34.00
N TRP A 929 10.61 32.35 -34.96
CA TRP A 929 10.85 31.84 -36.31
C TRP A 929 12.35 31.92 -36.61
N ASP A 930 12.95 30.79 -36.95
CA ASP A 930 14.36 30.69 -37.35
C ASP A 930 14.45 30.12 -38.75
N LYS A 931 15.04 30.90 -39.68
CA LYS A 931 15.25 30.52 -41.09
C LYS A 931 14.02 30.01 -41.83
N GLY A 932 12.83 30.48 -41.45
CA GLY A 932 11.56 30.11 -42.10
C GLY A 932 10.83 28.94 -41.46
N GLU A 933 11.38 28.36 -40.38
CA GLU A 933 10.72 27.34 -39.54
C GLU A 933 10.29 27.96 -38.22
N GLN A 934 9.14 27.52 -37.70
CA GLN A 934 8.64 27.95 -36.40
C GLN A 934 9.33 27.13 -35.29
N ILE A 935 9.93 27.82 -34.34
CA ILE A 935 10.58 27.23 -33.16
C ILE A 935 9.67 27.46 -31.96
N ASN A 936 9.14 26.37 -31.40
CA ASN A 936 8.10 26.39 -30.38
C ASN A 936 8.66 26.46 -28.95
N SER A 937 9.92 26.05 -28.74
CA SER A 937 10.60 26.07 -27.45
C SER A 937 12.12 25.86 -27.60
N ILE A 938 12.84 25.84 -26.47
CA ILE A 938 14.28 25.49 -26.43
C ILE A 938 14.51 23.99 -26.77
N PRO A 939 13.75 23.02 -26.22
CA PRO A 939 13.80 21.63 -26.69
C PRO A 939 13.58 21.49 -28.20
N ASP A 940 12.53 22.12 -28.74
CA ASP A 940 12.20 22.10 -30.17
C ASP A 940 13.32 22.73 -31.02
N ALA A 941 14.01 23.75 -30.48
CA ALA A 941 15.20 24.31 -31.11
C ALA A 941 16.37 23.30 -31.15
N MET A 942 16.60 22.51 -30.09
CA MET A 942 17.64 21.47 -30.09
C MET A 942 17.31 20.33 -31.06
N GLY A 943 16.06 19.84 -31.06
CA GLY A 943 15.58 18.84 -32.01
C GLY A 943 15.70 19.32 -33.45
N THR A 944 15.29 20.56 -33.73
CA THR A 944 15.46 21.19 -35.05
C THR A 944 16.93 21.30 -35.45
N ALA A 945 17.84 21.62 -34.52
CA ALA A 945 19.28 21.64 -34.79
C ALA A 945 19.81 20.24 -35.14
N MET A 946 19.43 19.22 -34.37
CA MET A 946 19.84 17.83 -34.60
C MET A 946 19.34 17.33 -35.95
N ARG A 947 18.06 17.54 -36.26
CA ARG A 947 17.48 17.19 -37.56
C ARG A 947 18.20 17.86 -38.72
N ARG A 948 18.45 19.19 -38.66
CA ARG A 948 19.23 19.90 -39.70
C ARG A 948 20.65 19.35 -39.85
N TYR A 949 21.25 18.82 -38.77
CA TYR A 949 22.56 18.18 -38.80
C TYR A 949 22.51 16.81 -39.49
N LEU A 950 21.49 16.00 -39.17
CA LEU A 950 21.27 14.65 -39.68
C LEU A 950 20.87 14.68 -41.16
N ASP A 951 19.96 15.58 -41.54
CA ASP A 951 19.48 15.78 -42.92
C ASP A 951 20.57 16.35 -43.87
N GLY A 952 21.72 16.76 -43.33
CA GLY A 952 22.82 17.34 -44.11
C GLY A 952 22.57 18.76 -44.61
N ASP A 953 21.59 19.46 -44.03
CA ASP A 953 21.18 20.83 -44.38
C ASP A 953 22.19 21.92 -43.94
N ILE A 954 23.30 21.52 -43.32
CA ILE A 954 24.37 22.39 -42.86
C ILE A 954 25.74 22.00 -43.45
N ASP A 955 26.54 23.02 -43.79
CA ASP A 955 27.87 22.83 -44.38
C ASP A 955 28.89 22.40 -43.31
N LYS A 956 29.26 21.11 -43.30
CA LYS A 956 30.22 20.49 -42.34
C LYS A 956 31.70 20.84 -42.67
N GLY A 957 31.98 22.11 -42.99
CA GLY A 957 33.30 22.56 -43.43
C GLY A 957 34.33 22.64 -42.30
N TYR A 958 35.13 21.60 -42.09
CA TYR A 958 36.22 21.60 -41.11
C TYR A 958 37.52 22.23 -41.67
N PRO A 959 38.05 23.33 -41.11
CA PRO A 959 39.46 23.66 -41.32
C PRO A 959 40.34 22.66 -40.55
N ARG A 960 41.00 21.73 -41.25
CA ARG A 960 42.03 20.86 -40.65
C ARG A 960 43.18 21.71 -40.10
N GLN A 961 43.19 21.98 -38.80
CA GLN A 961 44.37 22.47 -38.10
C GLN A 961 45.36 21.31 -37.90
N LYS A 962 46.63 21.58 -38.20
CA LYS A 962 47.74 20.64 -38.12
C LYS A 962 48.09 20.31 -36.66
N ASN A 963 48.56 19.10 -36.42
CA ASN A 963 48.97 18.62 -35.09
C ASN A 963 50.24 19.34 -34.58
N LEU A 964 50.43 19.36 -33.26
CA LEU A 964 51.50 20.09 -32.55
C LEU A 964 52.93 19.82 -33.06
N THR A 965 53.22 18.65 -33.63
CA THR A 965 54.52 18.31 -34.21
C THR A 965 54.86 19.11 -35.47
N GLU A 966 53.85 19.64 -36.18
CA GLU A 966 54.03 20.52 -37.33
C GLU A 966 54.10 22.01 -36.95
N VAL A 967 53.73 22.36 -35.70
CA VAL A 967 53.73 23.73 -35.17
C VAL A 967 55.03 24.07 -34.44
N GLU A 968 55.75 23.09 -33.90
CA GLU A 968 57.07 23.31 -33.26
C GLU A 968 58.15 23.80 -34.24
N ALA A 969 57.95 23.65 -35.56
CA ALA A 969 58.86 24.17 -36.58
C ALA A 969 58.67 25.67 -36.90
N GLU A 970 57.56 26.28 -36.49
CA GLU A 970 57.22 27.69 -36.79
C GLU A 970 57.16 28.59 -35.54
N ALA A 971 57.53 28.06 -34.37
CA ALA A 971 57.78 28.84 -33.17
C ALA A 971 59.10 29.64 -33.26
N ALA A 972 59.14 30.64 -34.15
CA ALA A 972 60.11 31.71 -34.10
C ALA A 972 59.46 33.03 -34.55
N GLU A 973 59.25 33.91 -33.56
CA GLU A 973 58.96 35.36 -33.65
C GLU A 973 57.51 35.85 -33.44
N THR A 974 57.25 36.22 -32.17
CA THR A 974 56.65 37.47 -31.64
C THR A 974 55.39 37.38 -30.78
N SER A 975 55.52 38.03 -29.61
CA SER A 975 54.57 38.21 -28.52
C SER A 975 53.68 39.44 -28.72
N ASN A 976 52.51 39.49 -28.06
CA ASN A 976 52.19 40.53 -27.06
C ASN A 976 50.84 40.28 -26.36
N THR A 977 50.80 40.72 -25.11
CA THR A 977 49.74 40.66 -24.10
C THR A 977 48.84 41.89 -24.09
N ASP A 978 47.61 41.76 -23.57
CA ASP A 978 46.97 42.57 -22.50
C ASP A 978 45.57 41.97 -22.24
N GLY A 979 44.90 42.04 -21.09
CA GLY A 979 45.04 42.77 -19.84
C GLY A 979 43.62 42.93 -19.28
N GLY A 980 43.31 42.38 -18.10
CA GLY A 980 41.95 42.39 -17.53
C GLY A 980 41.52 43.73 -16.92
N VAL A 981 40.23 43.86 -16.54
CA VAL A 981 39.73 44.84 -15.57
C VAL A 981 38.56 44.27 -14.76
N ALA A 982 38.52 44.64 -13.47
CA ALA A 982 37.62 44.23 -12.40
C ALA A 982 36.31 45.05 -12.29
N ILE A 983 35.40 44.53 -11.45
CA ILE A 983 34.06 45.01 -11.07
C ILE A 983 34.16 46.16 -10.04
N ASP A 984 33.23 47.12 -10.12
CA ASP A 984 32.99 48.14 -9.07
C ASP A 984 31.53 48.06 -8.59
N ALA A 985 31.33 48.36 -7.30
CA ALA A 985 30.07 48.18 -6.56
C ALA A 985 29.25 49.48 -6.47
N GLY A 986 27.92 49.35 -6.37
CA GLY A 986 27.00 50.46 -6.07
C GLY A 986 25.68 49.99 -5.46
N ASP A 987 25.46 50.39 -4.20
CA ASP A 987 24.24 50.22 -3.39
C ASP A 987 23.02 51.02 -3.91
N ALA A 988 21.79 50.49 -3.72
CA ALA A 988 20.74 51.06 -2.84
C ALA A 988 19.28 50.73 -3.25
N ASN A 989 18.60 50.00 -2.36
CA ASN A 989 17.20 50.11 -1.88
C ASN A 989 16.00 50.36 -2.82
N GLY A 990 15.05 49.41 -2.77
CA GLY A 990 13.64 49.60 -3.16
C GLY A 990 12.79 48.33 -3.03
N ALA A 991 12.73 47.72 -1.84
CA ALA A 991 11.85 46.57 -1.55
C ALA A 991 10.43 47.03 -1.16
N ASP A 992 9.44 46.17 -1.43
CA ASP A 992 8.01 46.19 -1.01
C ASP A 992 6.90 46.51 -2.04
N VAL A 993 7.17 46.51 -3.35
CA VAL A 993 6.08 46.52 -4.37
C VAL A 993 6.26 45.49 -5.51
N GLN A 994 7.38 44.76 -5.56
CA GLN A 994 7.78 43.98 -6.75
C GLN A 994 7.40 42.49 -6.71
N ALA A 995 7.17 41.91 -5.52
CA ALA A 995 6.87 40.48 -5.38
C ALA A 995 5.47 40.11 -5.91
N ASP A 996 4.48 40.98 -5.70
CA ASP A 996 3.08 40.74 -6.13
C ASP A 996 2.94 40.71 -7.66
N ALA A 997 3.56 41.66 -8.36
CA ALA A 997 3.47 41.76 -9.82
C ALA A 997 4.16 40.61 -10.57
N THR A 998 5.20 40.02 -9.97
CA THR A 998 5.92 38.88 -10.55
C THR A 998 5.13 37.57 -10.34
N ALA A 999 4.48 37.43 -9.18
CA ALA A 999 3.60 36.30 -8.88
C ALA A 999 2.36 36.28 -9.79
N ASP A 1000 1.75 37.44 -10.05
CA ASP A 1000 0.59 37.55 -10.96
C ASP A 1000 0.94 37.20 -12.41
N LEU A 1001 2.13 37.58 -12.89
CA LEU A 1001 2.61 37.21 -14.23
C LEU A 1001 2.88 35.70 -14.33
N LEU A 1002 3.50 35.11 -13.30
CA LEU A 1002 3.78 33.67 -13.25
C LEU A 1002 2.48 32.84 -13.13
N ALA A 1003 1.51 33.29 -12.34
CA ALA A 1003 0.21 32.64 -12.21
C ALA A 1003 -0.60 32.65 -13.52
N ALA A 1004 -0.34 33.63 -14.39
CA ALA A 1004 -0.89 33.70 -15.74
C ALA A 1004 -0.06 32.90 -16.79
N GLY A 1005 0.99 32.18 -16.38
CA GLY A 1005 1.88 31.43 -17.28
C GLY A 1005 2.82 32.31 -18.10
N GLU A 1006 2.97 33.58 -17.76
CA GLU A 1006 3.72 34.59 -18.51
C GLU A 1006 5.11 34.83 -17.89
N SER A 1007 6.10 35.09 -18.75
CA SER A 1007 7.48 35.34 -18.31
C SER A 1007 7.63 36.75 -17.74
N PRO A 1008 8.02 36.91 -16.46
CA PRO A 1008 8.18 38.23 -15.83
C PRO A 1008 9.46 38.98 -16.25
N GLU A 1009 10.28 38.37 -17.11
CA GLU A 1009 11.54 38.92 -17.61
C GLU A 1009 11.31 39.82 -18.84
N CYS A 1010 11.81 41.05 -18.80
CA CYS A 1010 11.71 41.96 -19.95
C CYS A 1010 12.52 41.42 -21.14
N PRO A 1011 11.91 41.21 -22.32
CA PRO A 1011 12.60 40.64 -23.48
C PRO A 1011 13.67 41.57 -24.07
N GLU A 1012 13.64 42.86 -23.74
CA GLU A 1012 14.61 43.82 -24.26
C GLU A 1012 15.85 43.96 -23.37
N CYS A 1013 15.68 43.93 -22.04
CA CYS A 1013 16.78 44.20 -21.10
C CYS A 1013 17.10 43.07 -20.11
N GLY A 1014 16.29 42.00 -20.06
CA GLY A 1014 16.49 40.87 -19.16
C GLY A 1014 16.14 41.13 -17.69
N GLU A 1015 15.60 42.30 -17.36
CA GLU A 1015 15.28 42.64 -15.97
C GLU A 1015 13.90 42.11 -15.56
N MET A 1016 13.79 41.56 -14.34
CA MET A 1016 12.57 41.01 -13.74
C MET A 1016 11.65 42.12 -13.19
N SER A 1017 11.29 43.06 -14.06
CA SER A 1017 10.54 44.28 -13.68
C SER A 1017 9.36 44.58 -14.62
N LEU A 1018 8.83 43.55 -15.28
CA LEU A 1018 7.58 43.65 -16.02
C LEU A 1018 6.38 43.68 -15.08
N TYR A 1019 5.39 44.51 -15.40
CA TYR A 1019 4.11 44.56 -14.72
C TYR A 1019 3.00 44.95 -15.71
N TYR A 1020 1.76 44.58 -15.42
CA TYR A 1020 0.60 45.00 -16.22
C TYR A 1020 0.14 46.40 -15.80
N SER A 1021 0.02 47.30 -16.78
CA SER A 1021 -0.56 48.62 -16.61
C SER A 1021 -1.46 48.96 -17.79
N GLU A 1022 -2.70 49.36 -17.52
CA GLU A 1022 -3.68 49.77 -18.53
C GLU A 1022 -3.90 48.76 -19.68
N GLY A 1023 -3.73 47.47 -19.40
CA GLY A 1023 -3.91 46.39 -20.39
C GLY A 1023 -2.65 46.02 -21.18
N CYS A 1024 -1.49 46.58 -20.84
CA CYS A 1024 -0.21 46.30 -21.51
C CYS A 1024 0.85 45.87 -20.50
N LYS A 1025 1.72 44.94 -20.87
CA LYS A 1025 2.94 44.59 -20.12
C LYS A 1025 3.95 45.71 -20.31
N THR A 1026 4.46 46.30 -19.24
CA THR A 1026 5.46 47.38 -19.31
C THR A 1026 6.64 47.10 -18.39
N CYS A 1027 7.87 47.31 -18.87
CA CYS A 1027 9.10 47.16 -18.10
C CYS A 1027 9.44 48.47 -17.39
N GLN A 1028 9.58 48.42 -16.07
CA GLN A 1028 9.96 49.59 -15.28
C GLN A 1028 11.40 50.05 -15.56
N ASN A 1029 12.28 49.15 -15.99
CA ASN A 1029 13.70 49.44 -16.15
C ASN A 1029 14.05 50.08 -17.51
N CYS A 1030 13.57 49.52 -18.62
CA CYS A 1030 13.89 50.04 -19.97
C CYS A 1030 12.72 50.74 -20.67
N GLY A 1031 11.51 50.70 -20.10
CA GLY A 1031 10.31 51.33 -20.68
C GLY A 1031 9.70 50.56 -21.85
N TRP A 1032 10.16 49.34 -22.12
CA TRP A 1032 9.54 48.43 -23.10
C TRP A 1032 8.08 48.17 -22.74
N SER A 1033 7.16 48.25 -23.70
CA SER A 1033 5.74 47.95 -23.46
C SER A 1033 5.12 47.15 -24.60
N GLU A 1034 4.31 46.14 -24.26
CA GLU A 1034 3.55 45.31 -25.19
C GLU A 1034 2.09 45.19 -24.71
N CYS A 1035 1.19 45.72 -25.54
CA CYS A 1035 -0.25 45.51 -25.50
C CYS A 1035 -0.59 44.51 -26.60
#